data_AF-A0A9W4T752-F1
#
_entry.id   AF-A0A9W4T752-F1
#
_cell.length_a   1.000
_cell.length_b   1.000
_cell.length_c   1.000
_cell.angle_alpha   90.00
_cell.angle_beta   90.00
_cell.angle_gamma   90.00
#
_symmetry.space_group_name_H-M   'P 1'
#
loop_
_entity.id
_entity.type
_entity.pdbx_description
1 polymer ?
#
loop_
_entity_poly.entity_id
_entity_poly.type
_entity_poly.pdbx_seq_one_letter_code
_entity_poly.pdbx_strand_id
1 'polypeptide(L)'
;QSKTTVSTVKECVSTQKQNGSIELSETISKHVDVSKESLINVVHSYAVSEQVKKVKDETVISTALAISYLKSTASAHENHWLIQYRMARKYLSEKVNDVKLEEEILKSCDKLVVNKTTHKSILKEKAKKKQEALTYLNNKTSAATVTSIVSTQKSDGSLELSKDLSKQLEVSSSETLVTSIKSFVVSSKLKKLTNVQNKKLIESAVIISYLQNAASSQEQHWRVQYENAINYLHKEINDTVLEEELLKACKKYVVQKSTTVVVKKQKVKQKRIALTIAQSKTTEETVKKVVTTQKSDGSFGLSDEVSRQLDVSSTNTLVNTCRVFATSERVKNQVKDDSVWTTAITINYLKHNASTYGSTWKVQYELARKYLREKVGDTDLEEEILKTTKKVVVEKTTYKITKEQKKEEKRAALSIVRSKTNVKTIKVVKESQKTDGSFKLIDTIAQQLDVSSKEALNNSLIIYTTNETLKKCVKEKKYNDDVISTAITISYLKVNGSTDESTKEYIKAREYLKKQINDNAIEEEILKVTTKLVVDKSTKKVISKQKKSEKRQAISDIQKSCSPEKTQSIISKQKSDGSIELSDTVSKDLNISKENLKATVSTITTNEKVKNASESAWTTVLSLNYLKLNSGSLEVKEKYDQAKNYLKTQLGNDEKAVDEMLKVSDKLVKEKIVVKQVEEKKRVEKQKALLTIQLKTTEETIKTVTSTQEKDGSFGLNDVVCKHLDIPSPVVLVTTAKKYVKSEKLKNIDNPKLFNTAVTISYLENTSSARDSKWKEKYDQARQYIKEQIKDNDLEEELLKASQTLVVESSTNVVRKQERQEKKAEKAAALISLQSKNTVEDTKKVLTDQKSDGSFQLSKVITEKIDVSESNLNDTVKSYVKSEKLKSKESDKWWKTALSIQYLKKTADQHQNEWTDKYDQAKKYLINEVKDEKLVEELLTASDKIIVEKGTDKVITEEKKAVSSAIQNSTSTEKVQDIVSKQKDDGSLELTETVTKELDAETTESLAST
;
A
#
# COMPACT_ATOMS: atom_id res chain seq x y z
N GLN A 1 -14.43 -10.81 -10.21
CA GLN A 1 -15.30 -10.50 -11.36
C GLN A 1 -15.53 -8.98 -11.37
N SER A 2 -15.66 -8.21 -12.45
CA SER A 2 -16.06 -8.43 -13.84
C SER A 2 -15.04 -7.82 -14.84
N LYS A 3 -14.84 -8.51 -15.97
CA LYS A 3 -14.24 -7.94 -17.20
C LYS A 3 -15.19 -8.05 -18.40
N THR A 4 -16.34 -8.70 -18.24
CA THR A 4 -17.36 -8.85 -19.27
C THR A 4 -17.91 -7.49 -19.60
N THR A 5 -17.67 -7.01 -20.81
CA THR A 5 -18.14 -5.71 -21.28
C THR A 5 -19.57 -5.84 -21.80
N VAL A 6 -20.27 -4.71 -21.97
CA VAL A 6 -21.57 -4.69 -22.66
C VAL A 6 -21.49 -5.34 -24.05
N SER A 7 -20.36 -5.15 -24.77
CA SER A 7 -20.12 -5.79 -26.07
C SER A 7 -20.07 -7.32 -25.96
N THR A 8 -19.35 -7.86 -24.97
CA THR A 8 -19.32 -9.31 -24.74
C THR A 8 -20.70 -9.86 -24.38
N VAL A 9 -21.49 -9.13 -23.60
CA VAL A 9 -22.86 -9.54 -23.27
C VAL A 9 -23.74 -9.59 -24.52
N LYS A 10 -23.68 -8.56 -25.36
CA LYS A 10 -24.42 -8.50 -26.63
C LYS A 10 -24.06 -9.66 -27.56
N GLU A 11 -22.78 -10.01 -27.66
CA GLU A 11 -22.29 -11.15 -28.45
C GLU A 11 -22.77 -12.50 -27.89
N CYS A 12 -22.85 -12.65 -26.57
CA CYS A 12 -23.35 -13.88 -25.94
C CYS A 12 -24.85 -14.09 -26.12
N VAL A 13 -25.64 -13.00 -26.22
CA VAL A 13 -27.09 -13.09 -26.41
C VAL A 13 -27.51 -12.98 -27.88
N SER A 14 -26.64 -12.55 -28.79
CA SER A 14 -26.94 -12.47 -30.22
C SER A 14 -27.09 -13.85 -30.87
N THR A 15 -26.66 -14.92 -30.20
CA THR A 15 -26.85 -16.31 -30.66
C THR A 15 -28.19 -16.91 -30.22
N GLN A 16 -29.08 -16.12 -29.63
CA GLN A 16 -30.41 -16.57 -29.23
C GLN A 16 -31.37 -16.65 -30.42
N LYS A 17 -32.04 -17.80 -30.54
CA LYS A 17 -33.08 -18.06 -31.54
C LYS A 17 -34.45 -17.56 -31.06
N GLN A 18 -35.40 -17.41 -31.99
CA GLN A 18 -36.77 -16.97 -31.69
C GLN A 18 -37.49 -17.85 -30.66
N ASN A 19 -37.19 -19.15 -30.63
CA ASN A 19 -37.74 -20.10 -29.65
C ASN A 19 -37.12 -19.97 -28.24
N GLY A 20 -36.20 -19.03 -28.02
CA GLY A 20 -35.54 -18.79 -26.74
C GLY A 20 -34.24 -19.58 -26.52
N SER A 21 -33.95 -20.61 -27.32
CA SER A 21 -32.68 -21.36 -27.23
C SER A 21 -31.47 -20.48 -27.55
N ILE A 22 -30.33 -20.72 -26.89
CA ILE A 22 -29.10 -19.96 -27.09
C ILE A 22 -27.99 -20.91 -27.55
N GLU A 23 -27.44 -20.65 -28.74
CA GLU A 23 -26.26 -21.38 -29.18
C GLU A 23 -25.01 -20.93 -28.43
N LEU A 24 -24.08 -21.87 -28.22
CA LEU A 24 -22.83 -21.59 -27.54
C LEU A 24 -21.97 -20.64 -28.40
N SER A 25 -21.81 -19.39 -27.95
CA SER A 25 -20.97 -18.41 -28.64
C SER A 25 -19.48 -18.75 -28.50
N GLU A 26 -18.67 -18.31 -29.46
CA GLU A 26 -17.21 -18.50 -29.42
C GLU A 26 -16.59 -17.90 -28.15
N THR A 27 -17.17 -16.81 -27.65
CA THR A 27 -16.76 -16.18 -26.38
C THR A 27 -16.99 -17.08 -25.18
N ILE A 28 -18.17 -17.72 -25.09
CA ILE A 28 -18.51 -18.62 -23.98
C ILE A 28 -17.62 -19.86 -24.05
N SER A 29 -17.47 -20.45 -25.24
CA SER A 29 -16.56 -21.58 -25.49
C SER A 29 -15.13 -21.28 -25.02
N LYS A 30 -14.55 -20.12 -25.38
CA LYS A 30 -13.20 -19.70 -24.94
C LYS A 30 -13.10 -19.39 -23.45
N HIS A 31 -14.18 -18.96 -22.82
CA HIS A 31 -14.17 -18.58 -21.41
C HIS A 31 -14.34 -19.77 -20.47
N VAL A 32 -15.15 -20.73 -20.87
CA VAL A 32 -15.42 -21.96 -20.11
C VAL A 32 -14.48 -23.10 -20.55
N ASP A 33 -13.75 -22.93 -21.66
CA ASP A 33 -12.82 -23.92 -22.21
C ASP A 33 -13.56 -25.22 -22.56
N VAL A 34 -14.59 -25.05 -23.39
CA VAL A 34 -15.51 -26.09 -23.86
C VAL A 34 -15.76 -25.87 -25.35
N SER A 35 -15.55 -26.89 -26.18
CA SER A 35 -15.92 -26.86 -27.60
C SER A 35 -17.33 -27.41 -27.81
N LYS A 36 -17.92 -27.19 -28.98
CA LYS A 36 -19.22 -27.79 -29.32
C LYS A 36 -19.15 -29.32 -29.25
N GLU A 37 -18.07 -29.92 -29.75
CA GLU A 37 -17.90 -31.40 -29.77
C GLU A 37 -17.73 -32.02 -28.38
N SER A 38 -17.24 -31.24 -27.40
CA SER A 38 -16.98 -31.72 -26.04
C SER A 38 -18.04 -31.29 -25.02
N LEU A 39 -19.01 -30.47 -25.43
CA LEU A 39 -19.96 -29.79 -24.55
C LEU A 39 -20.71 -30.73 -23.61
N ILE A 40 -21.33 -31.78 -24.17
CA ILE A 40 -22.15 -32.73 -23.43
C ILE A 40 -21.30 -33.49 -22.40
N ASN A 41 -20.17 -34.06 -22.85
CA ASN A 41 -19.26 -34.84 -22.02
C ASN A 41 -18.69 -34.01 -20.87
N VAL A 42 -18.32 -32.75 -21.14
CA VAL A 42 -17.79 -31.86 -20.12
C VAL A 42 -18.88 -31.52 -19.10
N VAL A 43 -20.10 -31.16 -19.52
CA VAL A 43 -21.19 -30.86 -18.56
C VAL A 43 -21.57 -32.09 -17.73
N HIS A 44 -21.63 -33.28 -18.34
CA HIS A 44 -21.89 -34.55 -17.64
C HIS A 44 -20.84 -34.86 -16.57
N SER A 45 -19.57 -34.51 -16.79
CA SER A 45 -18.53 -34.70 -15.76
C SER A 45 -18.74 -33.85 -14.50
N TYR A 46 -19.57 -32.79 -14.59
CA TYR A 46 -19.95 -31.94 -13.45
C TYR A 46 -21.33 -32.29 -12.87
N ALA A 47 -22.05 -33.21 -13.51
CA ALA A 47 -23.36 -33.69 -13.07
C ALA A 47 -23.25 -34.71 -11.93
N VAL A 48 -24.06 -34.52 -10.89
CA VAL A 48 -24.16 -35.45 -9.75
C VAL A 48 -25.27 -36.47 -9.97
N SER A 49 -26.29 -36.10 -10.73
CA SER A 49 -27.48 -36.92 -11.02
C SER A 49 -27.28 -37.72 -12.30
N GLU A 50 -27.61 -39.01 -12.25
CA GLU A 50 -27.65 -39.88 -13.43
C GLU A 50 -28.70 -39.43 -14.45
N GLN A 51 -29.74 -38.69 -14.03
CA GLN A 51 -30.74 -38.16 -14.95
C GLN A 51 -30.16 -37.05 -15.84
N VAL A 52 -29.28 -36.20 -15.31
CA VAL A 52 -28.59 -35.16 -16.10
C VAL A 52 -27.64 -35.80 -17.14
N LYS A 53 -26.99 -36.92 -16.80
CA LYS A 53 -26.11 -37.66 -17.73
C LYS A 53 -26.88 -38.31 -18.89
N LYS A 54 -28.20 -38.52 -18.74
CA LYS A 54 -29.08 -39.01 -19.81
C LYS A 54 -29.50 -37.92 -20.78
N VAL A 55 -29.31 -36.64 -20.44
CA VAL A 55 -29.63 -35.51 -21.33
C VAL A 55 -28.58 -35.44 -22.44
N LYS A 56 -29.00 -35.76 -23.67
CA LYS A 56 -28.16 -35.71 -24.87
C LYS A 56 -28.47 -34.53 -25.80
N ASP A 57 -29.46 -33.70 -25.45
CA ASP A 57 -29.82 -32.54 -26.25
C ASP A 57 -28.77 -31.42 -26.07
N GLU A 58 -27.97 -31.22 -27.12
CA GLU A 58 -26.93 -30.19 -27.17
C GLU A 58 -27.52 -28.78 -27.03
N THR A 59 -28.74 -28.54 -27.53
CA THR A 59 -29.40 -27.23 -27.48
C THR A 59 -29.85 -26.91 -26.05
N VAL A 60 -30.33 -27.91 -25.31
CA VAL A 60 -30.65 -27.78 -23.88
C VAL A 60 -29.39 -27.48 -23.08
N ILE A 61 -28.30 -28.22 -23.31
CA ILE A 61 -27.05 -28.06 -22.56
C ILE A 61 -26.36 -26.73 -22.90
N SER A 62 -26.31 -26.34 -24.18
CA SER A 62 -25.74 -25.04 -24.60
C SER A 62 -26.54 -23.87 -24.07
N THR A 63 -27.88 -23.94 -24.12
CA THR A 63 -28.76 -22.91 -23.57
C THR A 63 -28.56 -22.77 -22.06
N ALA A 64 -28.55 -23.90 -21.33
CA ALA A 64 -28.28 -23.92 -19.89
C ALA A 64 -26.90 -23.35 -19.55
N LEU A 65 -25.86 -23.75 -20.30
CA LEU A 65 -24.50 -23.26 -20.10
C LEU A 65 -24.37 -21.75 -20.37
N ALA A 66 -25.02 -21.25 -21.41
CA ALA A 66 -24.98 -19.85 -21.79
C ALA A 66 -25.64 -18.95 -20.73
N ILE A 67 -26.80 -19.35 -20.21
CA ILE A 67 -27.46 -18.57 -19.16
C ILE A 67 -26.74 -18.69 -17.81
N SER A 68 -26.15 -19.84 -17.49
CA SER A 68 -25.24 -20.01 -16.34
C SER A 68 -24.02 -19.09 -16.45
N TYR A 69 -23.44 -18.97 -17.65
CA TYR A 69 -22.33 -18.06 -17.91
C TYR A 69 -22.71 -16.58 -17.75
N LEU A 70 -23.84 -16.15 -18.32
CA LEU A 70 -24.34 -14.78 -18.19
C LEU A 70 -24.64 -14.43 -16.72
N LYS A 71 -25.34 -15.31 -16.01
CA LYS A 71 -25.63 -15.18 -14.57
C LYS A 71 -24.37 -15.09 -13.73
N SER A 72 -23.35 -15.92 -14.02
CA SER A 72 -22.12 -15.97 -13.23
C SER A 72 -21.11 -14.86 -13.55
N THR A 73 -21.13 -14.28 -14.76
CA THR A 73 -20.04 -13.41 -15.24
C THR A 73 -20.48 -12.01 -15.71
N ALA A 74 -21.77 -11.83 -16.04
CA ALA A 74 -22.33 -10.62 -16.64
C ALA A 74 -23.35 -9.90 -15.74
N SER A 75 -23.39 -10.21 -14.44
CA SER A 75 -24.34 -9.62 -13.47
C SER A 75 -24.32 -8.08 -13.44
N ALA A 76 -23.16 -7.45 -13.65
CA ALA A 76 -23.03 -5.99 -13.72
C ALA A 76 -23.74 -5.33 -14.93
N HIS A 77 -24.17 -6.14 -15.90
CA HIS A 77 -24.81 -5.71 -17.14
C HIS A 77 -26.14 -6.44 -17.36
N GLU A 78 -26.81 -6.87 -16.28
CA GLU A 78 -28.07 -7.63 -16.30
C GLU A 78 -29.15 -7.04 -17.21
N ASN A 79 -29.30 -5.71 -17.23
CA ASN A 79 -30.25 -5.01 -18.09
C ASN A 79 -30.09 -5.34 -19.60
N HIS A 80 -28.93 -5.84 -20.02
CA HIS A 80 -28.64 -6.18 -21.43
C HIS A 80 -28.91 -7.65 -21.77
N TRP A 81 -29.18 -8.52 -20.79
CA TRP A 81 -29.39 -9.95 -21.04
C TRP A 81 -30.60 -10.55 -20.31
N LEU A 82 -31.23 -9.82 -19.38
CA LEU A 82 -32.34 -10.32 -18.56
C LEU A 82 -33.55 -10.82 -19.37
N ILE A 83 -33.92 -10.10 -20.44
CA ILE A 83 -35.01 -10.51 -21.34
C ILE A 83 -34.67 -11.85 -22.01
N GLN A 84 -33.46 -11.94 -22.54
CA GLN A 84 -32.94 -13.13 -23.23
C GLN A 84 -32.81 -14.32 -22.27
N TYR A 85 -32.44 -14.08 -21.03
CA TYR A 85 -32.44 -15.10 -19.98
C TYR A 85 -33.84 -15.64 -19.67
N ARG A 86 -34.86 -14.77 -19.62
CA ARG A 86 -36.25 -15.23 -19.40
C ARG A 86 -36.74 -16.09 -20.55
N MET A 87 -36.43 -15.72 -21.79
CA MET A 87 -36.76 -16.52 -22.97
C MET A 87 -36.06 -17.89 -22.97
N ALA A 88 -34.77 -17.92 -22.62
CA ALA A 88 -34.00 -19.15 -22.49
C ALA A 88 -34.49 -20.05 -21.35
N ARG A 89 -34.91 -19.47 -20.21
CA ARG A 89 -35.55 -20.21 -19.12
C ARG A 89 -36.88 -20.82 -19.56
N LYS A 90 -37.72 -20.05 -20.26
CA LYS A 90 -38.98 -20.56 -20.81
C LYS A 90 -38.74 -21.73 -21.77
N TYR A 91 -37.77 -21.61 -22.67
CA TYR A 91 -37.35 -22.69 -23.57
C TYR A 91 -36.92 -23.95 -22.80
N LEU A 92 -36.08 -23.81 -21.76
CA LEU A 92 -35.63 -24.94 -20.95
C LEU A 92 -36.79 -25.62 -20.23
N SER A 93 -37.71 -24.85 -19.64
CA SER A 93 -38.89 -25.42 -18.97
C SER A 93 -39.81 -26.16 -19.93
N GLU A 94 -40.01 -25.65 -21.15
CA GLU A 94 -40.80 -26.31 -22.19
C GLU A 94 -40.12 -27.57 -22.74
N LYS A 95 -38.78 -27.57 -22.89
CA LYS A 95 -38.04 -28.69 -23.49
C LYS A 95 -37.67 -29.80 -22.51
N VAL A 96 -37.31 -29.45 -21.27
CA VAL A 96 -36.97 -30.43 -20.24
C VAL A 96 -38.24 -31.03 -19.65
N ASN A 97 -39.30 -30.22 -19.49
CA ASN A 97 -40.61 -30.62 -18.94
C ASN A 97 -40.51 -31.40 -17.61
N ASP A 98 -39.45 -31.12 -16.85
CA ASP A 98 -39.18 -31.64 -15.51
C ASP A 98 -38.39 -30.56 -14.78
N VAL A 99 -39.05 -29.89 -13.84
CA VAL A 99 -38.50 -28.76 -13.10
C VAL A 99 -37.26 -29.17 -12.29
N LYS A 100 -37.24 -30.40 -11.76
CA LYS A 100 -36.13 -30.92 -10.96
C LYS A 100 -34.93 -31.21 -11.84
N LEU A 101 -35.15 -31.87 -12.99
CA LEU A 101 -34.10 -32.13 -13.96
C LEU A 101 -33.52 -30.84 -14.55
N GLU A 102 -34.36 -29.85 -14.87
CA GLU A 102 -33.94 -28.53 -15.35
C GLU A 102 -32.99 -27.86 -14.35
N GLU A 103 -33.36 -27.87 -13.06
CA GLU A 103 -32.56 -27.26 -12.00
C GLU A 103 -31.23 -28.02 -11.77
N GLU A 104 -31.21 -29.35 -11.90
CA GLU A 104 -29.99 -30.16 -11.84
C GLU A 104 -29.05 -29.93 -13.03
N ILE A 105 -29.58 -29.74 -14.25
CA ILE A 105 -28.81 -29.34 -15.43
C ILE A 105 -28.15 -27.98 -15.19
N LEU A 106 -28.93 -26.98 -14.77
CA LEU A 106 -28.43 -25.64 -14.51
C LEU A 106 -27.38 -25.61 -13.39
N LYS A 107 -27.55 -26.42 -12.35
CA LYS A 107 -26.56 -26.54 -11.28
C LYS A 107 -25.24 -27.13 -11.77
N SER A 108 -25.30 -28.10 -12.69
CA SER A 108 -24.11 -28.71 -13.30
C SER A 108 -23.36 -27.69 -14.17
N CYS A 109 -24.09 -26.91 -14.97
CA CYS A 109 -23.54 -25.81 -15.76
C CYS A 109 -22.99 -24.67 -14.89
N ASP A 110 -23.69 -24.24 -13.84
CA ASP A 110 -23.23 -23.24 -12.88
C ASP A 110 -21.90 -23.68 -12.22
N LYS A 111 -21.80 -24.96 -11.82
CA LYS A 111 -20.59 -25.54 -11.23
C LYS A 111 -19.42 -25.56 -12.22
N LEU A 112 -19.66 -25.95 -13.47
CA LEU A 112 -18.67 -25.94 -14.54
C LEU A 112 -18.14 -24.53 -14.79
N VAL A 113 -19.03 -23.56 -15.00
CA VAL A 113 -18.68 -22.15 -15.25
C VAL A 113 -17.88 -21.58 -14.10
N VAL A 114 -18.32 -21.76 -12.86
CA VAL A 114 -17.60 -21.26 -11.67
C VAL A 114 -16.23 -21.91 -11.55
N ASN A 115 -16.13 -23.23 -11.75
CA ASN A 115 -14.86 -23.94 -11.65
C ASN A 115 -13.86 -23.45 -12.71
N LYS A 116 -14.25 -23.45 -13.99
CA LYS A 116 -13.39 -23.03 -15.11
C LYS A 116 -12.99 -21.55 -15.03
N THR A 117 -13.92 -20.67 -14.68
CA THR A 117 -13.62 -19.23 -14.52
C THR A 117 -12.76 -18.92 -13.29
N THR A 118 -12.95 -19.65 -12.18
CA THR A 118 -12.11 -19.54 -10.97
C THR A 118 -10.71 -20.11 -11.23
N HIS A 119 -10.62 -21.27 -11.89
CA HIS A 119 -9.36 -21.89 -12.28
C HIS A 119 -8.54 -20.97 -13.20
N LYS A 120 -9.19 -20.35 -14.20
CA LYS A 120 -8.56 -19.34 -15.08
C LYS A 120 -8.06 -18.12 -14.30
N SER A 121 -8.79 -17.69 -13.27
CA SER A 121 -8.37 -16.59 -12.39
C SER A 121 -7.15 -16.98 -11.54
N ILE A 122 -7.13 -18.19 -10.99
CA ILE A 122 -5.99 -18.75 -10.24
C ILE A 122 -4.77 -18.92 -11.15
N LEU A 123 -4.95 -19.46 -12.35
CA LEU A 123 -3.88 -19.60 -13.36
C LEU A 123 -3.32 -18.23 -13.76
N LYS A 124 -4.17 -17.22 -13.93
CA LYS A 124 -3.75 -15.86 -14.21
C LYS A 124 -2.96 -15.23 -13.06
N GLU A 125 -3.36 -15.48 -11.81
CA GLU A 125 -2.61 -15.02 -10.64
C GLU A 125 -1.28 -15.77 -10.48
N LYS A 126 -1.26 -17.08 -10.74
CA LYS A 126 -0.02 -17.88 -10.82
C LYS A 126 0.90 -17.38 -11.93
N ALA A 127 0.36 -17.05 -13.10
CA ALA A 127 1.11 -16.48 -14.22
C ALA A 127 1.67 -15.09 -13.87
N LYS A 128 0.88 -14.23 -13.20
CA LYS A 128 1.34 -12.92 -12.72
C LYS A 128 2.49 -13.05 -11.72
N LYS A 129 2.37 -13.94 -10.73
CA LYS A 129 3.44 -14.19 -9.73
C LYS A 129 4.70 -14.78 -10.37
N LYS A 130 4.52 -15.71 -11.32
CA LYS A 130 5.62 -16.24 -12.15
C LYS A 130 6.32 -15.12 -12.92
N GLN A 131 5.57 -14.22 -13.54
CA GLN A 131 6.11 -13.09 -14.29
C GLN A 131 6.91 -12.15 -13.37
N GLU A 132 6.35 -11.75 -12.23
CA GLU A 132 7.02 -10.90 -11.24
C GLU A 132 8.34 -11.53 -10.76
N ALA A 133 8.39 -12.86 -10.57
CA ALA A 133 9.59 -13.58 -10.15
C ALA A 133 10.67 -13.63 -11.24
N LEU A 134 10.29 -13.82 -12.51
CA LEU A 134 11.21 -13.84 -13.63
C LEU A 134 11.77 -12.44 -13.93
N THR A 135 10.93 -11.41 -13.90
CA THR A 135 11.37 -10.01 -14.02
C THR A 135 12.37 -9.62 -12.93
N TYR A 136 12.12 -10.05 -11.69
CA TYR A 136 13.03 -9.80 -10.58
C TYR A 136 14.43 -10.39 -10.81
N LEU A 137 14.50 -11.65 -11.27
CA LEU A 137 15.79 -12.29 -11.55
C LEU A 137 16.48 -11.64 -12.75
N ASN A 138 15.74 -11.38 -13.83
CA ASN A 138 16.29 -10.73 -15.02
C ASN A 138 16.91 -9.37 -14.72
N ASN A 139 16.35 -8.61 -13.77
CA ASN A 139 16.91 -7.34 -13.32
C ASN A 139 18.13 -7.51 -12.39
N LYS A 140 18.30 -8.68 -11.77
CA LYS A 140 19.41 -8.98 -10.85
C LYS A 140 20.59 -9.64 -11.56
N THR A 141 20.34 -10.35 -12.66
CA THR A 141 21.37 -11.00 -13.47
C THR A 141 22.10 -9.93 -14.28
N SER A 142 23.23 -9.45 -13.77
CA SER A 142 24.12 -8.56 -14.51
C SER A 142 24.83 -9.29 -15.64
N ALA A 143 25.34 -8.55 -16.63
CA ALA A 143 26.23 -9.09 -17.66
C ALA A 143 27.40 -9.89 -17.05
N ALA A 144 28.03 -9.36 -16.00
CA ALA A 144 29.11 -10.05 -15.27
C ALA A 144 28.66 -11.39 -14.66
N THR A 145 27.44 -11.46 -14.13
CA THR A 145 26.88 -12.73 -13.61
C THR A 145 26.69 -13.73 -14.75
N VAL A 146 26.17 -13.28 -15.90
CA VAL A 146 26.00 -14.13 -17.08
C VAL A 146 27.34 -14.66 -17.56
N THR A 147 28.34 -13.78 -17.72
CA THR A 147 29.70 -14.16 -18.13
C THR A 147 30.28 -15.21 -17.18
N SER A 148 30.11 -15.05 -15.87
CA SER A 148 30.53 -16.04 -14.87
C SER A 148 29.76 -17.36 -14.96
N ILE A 149 28.50 -17.36 -15.40
CA ILE A 149 27.70 -18.58 -15.59
C ILE A 149 28.19 -19.31 -16.83
N VAL A 150 28.32 -18.63 -17.96
CA VAL A 150 28.68 -19.28 -19.23
C VAL A 150 30.15 -19.66 -19.32
N SER A 151 31.04 -19.02 -18.53
CA SER A 151 32.45 -19.41 -18.43
C SER A 151 32.67 -20.78 -17.77
N THR A 152 31.62 -21.40 -17.22
CA THR A 152 31.67 -22.77 -16.71
C THR A 152 31.57 -23.84 -17.80
N GLN A 153 31.36 -23.43 -19.06
CA GLN A 153 31.21 -24.34 -20.18
C GLN A 153 32.48 -25.16 -20.42
N LYS A 154 32.30 -26.48 -20.59
CA LYS A 154 33.37 -27.41 -20.94
C LYS A 154 33.47 -27.57 -22.47
N SER A 155 34.54 -28.22 -22.91
CA SER A 155 34.80 -28.50 -24.34
C SER A 155 33.74 -29.38 -24.99
N ASP A 156 33.02 -30.21 -24.22
CA ASP A 156 31.90 -31.03 -24.70
C ASP A 156 30.57 -30.26 -24.81
N GLY A 157 30.58 -28.95 -24.47
CA GLY A 157 29.39 -28.08 -24.48
C GLY A 157 28.61 -28.08 -23.16
N SER A 158 28.89 -29.00 -22.24
CA SER A 158 28.21 -29.07 -20.94
C SER A 158 28.53 -27.87 -20.04
N LEU A 159 27.59 -27.50 -19.17
CA LEU A 159 27.69 -26.38 -18.23
C LEU A 159 27.64 -26.87 -16.78
N GLU A 160 28.46 -26.27 -15.92
CA GLU A 160 28.52 -26.56 -14.48
C GLU A 160 27.93 -25.40 -13.66
N LEU A 161 27.34 -25.71 -12.51
CA LEU A 161 26.76 -24.67 -11.65
C LEU A 161 27.83 -23.72 -11.10
N SER A 162 27.80 -22.46 -11.53
CA SER A 162 28.69 -21.43 -10.96
C SER A 162 28.35 -21.14 -9.49
N LYS A 163 29.33 -20.63 -8.73
CA LYS A 163 29.13 -20.20 -7.32
C LYS A 163 28.04 -19.14 -7.22
N ASP A 164 27.98 -18.23 -8.19
CA ASP A 164 27.00 -17.15 -8.21
C ASP A 164 25.59 -17.68 -8.49
N LEU A 165 25.42 -18.56 -9.47
CA LEU A 165 24.12 -19.15 -9.77
C LEU A 165 23.62 -20.04 -8.62
N SER A 166 24.52 -20.80 -8.01
CA SER A 166 24.22 -21.62 -6.83
C SER A 166 23.72 -20.78 -5.65
N LYS A 167 24.36 -19.63 -5.39
CA LYS A 167 23.88 -18.65 -4.40
C LYS A 167 22.53 -18.05 -4.78
N GLN A 168 22.30 -17.74 -6.06
CA GLN A 168 21.04 -17.15 -6.50
C GLN A 168 19.85 -18.12 -6.41
N LEU A 169 20.08 -19.40 -6.67
CA LEU A 169 19.04 -20.44 -6.61
C LEU A 169 18.95 -21.15 -5.24
N GLU A 170 19.78 -20.74 -4.25
CA GLU A 170 19.91 -21.39 -2.94
C GLU A 170 20.12 -22.91 -3.09
N VAL A 171 21.13 -23.28 -3.89
CA VAL A 171 21.55 -24.68 -4.11
C VAL A 171 22.81 -24.92 -3.28
N SER A 172 22.74 -25.88 -2.35
CA SER A 172 23.85 -26.22 -1.45
C SER A 172 24.82 -27.23 -2.05
N SER A 173 24.34 -28.14 -2.91
CA SER A 173 25.16 -29.09 -3.67
C SER A 173 24.43 -29.58 -4.92
N SER A 174 25.17 -30.17 -5.86
CA SER A 174 24.61 -30.84 -7.04
C SER A 174 23.66 -31.99 -6.67
N GLU A 175 23.91 -32.75 -5.59
CA GLU A 175 22.97 -33.81 -5.17
C GLU A 175 21.63 -33.23 -4.72
N THR A 176 21.65 -32.12 -3.97
CA THR A 176 20.42 -31.45 -3.53
C THR A 176 19.64 -30.86 -4.70
N LEU A 177 20.32 -30.39 -5.74
CA LEU A 177 19.71 -29.94 -6.98
C LEU A 177 18.99 -31.08 -7.71
N VAL A 178 19.70 -32.20 -7.94
CA VAL A 178 19.14 -33.37 -8.65
C VAL A 178 17.92 -33.90 -7.92
N THR A 179 18.00 -34.03 -6.59
CA THR A 179 16.86 -34.47 -5.75
C THR A 179 15.68 -33.51 -5.87
N SER A 180 15.95 -32.20 -5.86
CA SER A 180 14.91 -31.18 -6.03
C SER A 180 14.24 -31.28 -7.39
N ILE A 181 15.00 -31.44 -8.48
CA ILE A 181 14.46 -31.51 -9.85
C ILE A 181 13.67 -32.79 -10.08
N LYS A 182 14.12 -33.92 -9.51
CA LYS A 182 13.42 -35.19 -9.58
C LYS A 182 11.97 -35.11 -9.08
N SER A 183 11.68 -34.20 -8.14
CA SER A 183 10.32 -33.95 -7.65
C SER A 183 9.38 -33.28 -8.68
N PHE A 184 9.93 -32.64 -9.72
CA PHE A 184 9.16 -32.01 -10.80
C PHE A 184 8.95 -32.91 -12.02
N VAL A 185 9.63 -34.06 -12.05
CA VAL A 185 9.60 -35.02 -13.14
C VAL A 185 8.42 -35.98 -12.96
N VAL A 186 7.62 -36.14 -14.02
CA VAL A 186 6.42 -37.00 -14.00
C VAL A 186 6.72 -38.35 -14.65
N SER A 187 7.43 -38.37 -15.78
CA SER A 187 7.78 -39.58 -16.51
C SER A 187 8.69 -40.52 -15.71
N SER A 188 8.33 -41.81 -15.71
CA SER A 188 9.17 -42.88 -15.14
C SER A 188 10.50 -43.03 -15.89
N LYS A 189 10.51 -42.81 -17.21
CA LYS A 189 11.73 -42.78 -18.03
C LYS A 189 12.64 -41.62 -17.62
N LEU A 190 12.09 -40.41 -17.50
CA LEU A 190 12.87 -39.24 -17.10
C LEU A 190 13.36 -39.35 -15.64
N LYS A 191 12.63 -40.01 -14.73
CA LYS A 191 13.07 -40.29 -13.35
C LYS A 191 14.30 -41.18 -13.24
N LYS A 192 14.49 -42.12 -14.19
CA LYS A 192 15.70 -42.95 -14.28
C LYS A 192 16.89 -42.11 -14.73
N LEU A 193 16.64 -41.16 -15.63
CA LEU A 193 17.62 -40.25 -16.21
C LEU A 193 18.01 -39.10 -15.24
N THR A 194 17.09 -38.65 -14.37
CA THR A 194 17.34 -37.70 -13.26
C THR A 194 17.90 -38.41 -12.03
N ASN A 195 19.16 -38.79 -12.10
CA ASN A 195 19.92 -39.37 -10.98
C ASN A 195 21.24 -38.61 -10.74
N VAL A 196 21.91 -38.88 -9.63
CA VAL A 196 23.13 -38.16 -9.21
C VAL A 196 24.32 -38.41 -10.15
N GLN A 197 24.35 -39.55 -10.84
CA GLN A 197 25.39 -39.86 -11.84
C GLN A 197 25.27 -38.95 -13.07
N ASN A 198 24.06 -38.50 -13.41
CA ASN A 198 23.80 -37.57 -14.51
C ASN A 198 23.79 -36.09 -14.09
N LYS A 199 24.53 -35.71 -13.03
CA LYS A 199 24.52 -34.34 -12.50
C LYS A 199 24.85 -33.27 -13.55
N LYS A 200 25.81 -33.53 -14.45
CA LYS A 200 26.22 -32.59 -15.52
C LYS A 200 25.07 -32.26 -16.48
N LEU A 201 24.30 -33.27 -16.85
CA LEU A 201 23.11 -33.14 -17.69
C LEU A 201 22.04 -32.28 -17.00
N ILE A 202 21.81 -32.51 -15.72
CA ILE A 202 20.84 -31.75 -14.91
C ILE A 202 21.28 -30.30 -14.70
N GLU A 203 22.56 -30.07 -14.39
CA GLU A 203 23.13 -28.71 -14.26
C GLU A 203 23.01 -27.93 -15.56
N SER A 204 23.38 -28.54 -16.69
CA SER A 204 23.26 -27.93 -18.01
C SER A 204 21.80 -27.55 -18.32
N ALA A 205 20.85 -28.45 -18.10
CA ALA A 205 19.42 -28.18 -18.32
C ALA A 205 18.86 -27.06 -17.40
N VAL A 206 19.35 -26.95 -16.16
CA VAL A 206 18.97 -25.86 -15.24
C VAL A 206 19.55 -24.54 -15.70
N ILE A 207 20.80 -24.51 -16.13
CA ILE A 207 21.49 -23.30 -16.58
C ILE A 207 20.84 -22.78 -17.86
N ILE A 208 20.55 -23.66 -18.82
CA ILE A 208 19.77 -23.34 -20.04
C ILE A 208 18.41 -22.73 -19.66
N SER A 209 17.69 -23.39 -18.74
CA SER A 209 16.40 -22.89 -18.26
C SER A 209 16.52 -21.54 -17.56
N TYR A 210 17.60 -21.29 -16.83
CA TYR A 210 17.89 -20.01 -16.19
C TYR A 210 18.17 -18.93 -17.23
N LEU A 211 19.08 -19.17 -18.17
CA LEU A 211 19.47 -18.21 -19.22
C LEU A 211 18.25 -17.74 -20.03
N GLN A 212 17.43 -18.68 -20.51
CA GLN A 212 16.22 -18.39 -21.27
C GLN A 212 15.17 -17.57 -20.52
N ASN A 213 15.00 -17.79 -19.21
CA ASN A 213 13.85 -17.26 -18.47
C ASN A 213 14.21 -16.11 -17.51
N ALA A 214 15.48 -16.01 -17.10
CA ALA A 214 15.96 -15.14 -16.04
C ALA A 214 17.21 -14.31 -16.42
N ALA A 215 17.72 -14.46 -17.66
CA ALA A 215 18.81 -13.65 -18.18
C ALA A 215 18.55 -13.17 -19.62
N SER A 216 17.28 -13.11 -20.05
CA SER A 216 16.91 -12.77 -21.42
C SER A 216 17.31 -11.33 -21.81
N SER A 217 17.45 -10.41 -20.85
CA SER A 217 17.99 -9.06 -21.13
C SER A 217 19.47 -9.06 -21.52
N GLN A 218 20.17 -10.16 -21.28
CA GLN A 218 21.61 -10.31 -21.48
C GLN A 218 21.92 -11.36 -22.56
N GLU A 219 20.97 -11.65 -23.46
CA GLU A 219 21.06 -12.73 -24.47
C GLU A 219 22.36 -12.70 -25.27
N GLN A 220 22.80 -11.50 -25.66
CA GLN A 220 24.05 -11.27 -26.38
C GLN A 220 25.31 -11.84 -25.68
N HIS A 221 25.26 -12.03 -24.36
CA HIS A 221 26.37 -12.55 -23.56
C HIS A 221 26.34 -14.07 -23.34
N TRP A 222 25.29 -14.78 -23.77
CA TRP A 222 25.17 -16.22 -23.52
C TRP A 222 24.69 -17.07 -24.70
N ARG A 223 24.23 -16.46 -25.80
CA ARG A 223 23.58 -17.17 -26.92
C ARG A 223 24.41 -18.30 -27.51
N VAL A 224 25.71 -18.05 -27.76
CA VAL A 224 26.63 -19.06 -28.33
C VAL A 224 26.82 -20.24 -27.38
N GLN A 225 27.07 -19.96 -26.10
CA GLN A 225 27.28 -21.00 -25.09
C GLN A 225 25.98 -21.78 -24.82
N TYR A 226 24.83 -21.13 -24.93
CA TYR A 226 23.54 -21.79 -24.87
C TYR A 226 23.32 -22.76 -26.03
N GLU A 227 23.66 -22.38 -27.27
CA GLU A 227 23.53 -23.26 -28.44
C GLU A 227 24.41 -24.52 -28.26
N ASN A 228 25.65 -24.35 -27.79
CA ASN A 228 26.53 -25.47 -27.45
C ASN A 228 25.97 -26.39 -26.37
N ALA A 229 25.36 -25.82 -25.32
CA ALA A 229 24.79 -26.59 -24.21
C ALA A 229 23.50 -27.31 -24.59
N ILE A 230 22.67 -26.73 -25.47
CA ILE A 230 21.50 -27.40 -26.07
C ILE A 230 21.97 -28.58 -26.92
N ASN A 231 22.98 -28.40 -27.76
CA ASN A 231 23.53 -29.48 -28.59
C ASN A 231 24.08 -30.64 -27.73
N TYR A 232 24.72 -30.32 -26.61
CA TYR A 232 25.13 -31.31 -25.62
C TYR A 232 23.93 -32.09 -25.06
N LEU A 233 22.85 -31.40 -24.62
CA LEU A 233 21.65 -32.10 -24.14
C LEU A 233 21.01 -32.98 -25.20
N HIS A 234 20.94 -32.50 -26.44
CA HIS A 234 20.36 -33.24 -27.56
C HIS A 234 21.12 -34.55 -27.82
N LYS A 235 22.46 -34.47 -27.81
CA LYS A 235 23.34 -35.62 -27.99
C LYS A 235 23.23 -36.64 -26.85
N GLU A 236 23.17 -36.19 -25.61
CA GLU A 236 23.17 -37.07 -24.44
C GLU A 236 21.79 -37.71 -24.15
N ILE A 237 20.70 -37.00 -24.43
CA ILE A 237 19.34 -37.50 -24.19
C ILE A 237 18.85 -38.34 -25.37
N ASN A 238 19.15 -37.92 -26.61
CA ASN A 238 18.76 -38.59 -27.84
C ASN A 238 17.25 -38.96 -27.91
N ASP A 239 16.42 -38.14 -27.27
CA ASP A 239 14.95 -38.25 -27.22
C ASP A 239 14.38 -36.85 -26.97
N THR A 240 13.83 -36.25 -28.03
CA THR A 240 13.32 -34.87 -28.01
C THR A 240 12.18 -34.69 -26.99
N VAL A 241 11.38 -35.73 -26.76
CA VAL A 241 10.25 -35.66 -25.80
C VAL A 241 10.77 -35.63 -24.37
N LEU A 242 11.78 -36.45 -24.05
CA LEU A 242 12.43 -36.45 -22.74
C LEU A 242 13.23 -35.17 -22.49
N GLU A 243 13.88 -34.62 -23.51
CA GLU A 243 14.60 -33.35 -23.46
C GLU A 243 13.64 -32.19 -23.11
N GLU A 244 12.53 -32.08 -23.84
CA GLU A 244 11.49 -31.07 -23.55
C GLU A 244 10.90 -31.22 -22.15
N GLU A 245 10.65 -32.46 -21.71
CA GLU A 245 10.13 -32.72 -20.36
C GLU A 245 11.14 -32.29 -19.28
N LEU A 246 12.43 -32.56 -19.47
CA LEU A 246 13.51 -32.16 -18.58
C LEU A 246 13.62 -30.62 -18.50
N LEU A 247 13.68 -29.95 -19.64
CA LEU A 247 13.73 -28.48 -19.69
C LEU A 247 12.50 -27.84 -19.05
N LYS A 248 11.31 -28.44 -19.22
CA LYS A 248 10.07 -28.00 -18.56
C LYS A 248 10.13 -28.19 -17.03
N ALA A 249 10.70 -29.29 -16.55
CA ALA A 249 10.92 -29.53 -15.13
C ALA A 249 11.91 -28.52 -14.53
N CYS A 250 13.05 -28.30 -15.19
CA CYS A 250 14.06 -27.32 -14.80
C CYS A 250 13.51 -25.89 -14.81
N LYS A 251 12.72 -25.51 -15.81
CA LYS A 251 12.01 -24.22 -15.86
C LYS A 251 11.05 -24.04 -14.69
N LYS A 252 10.28 -25.07 -14.32
CA LYS A 252 9.40 -25.04 -13.13
C LYS A 252 10.21 -24.83 -11.86
N TYR A 253 11.33 -25.56 -11.72
CA TYR A 253 12.23 -25.45 -10.58
C TYR A 253 12.80 -24.04 -10.44
N VAL A 254 13.37 -23.48 -11.52
CA VAL A 254 13.90 -22.11 -11.54
C VAL A 254 12.82 -21.12 -11.11
N VAL A 255 11.63 -21.16 -11.74
CA VAL A 255 10.50 -20.27 -11.38
C VAL A 255 10.10 -20.39 -9.91
N GLN A 256 10.04 -21.61 -9.35
CA GLN A 256 9.66 -21.82 -7.95
C GLN A 256 10.70 -21.24 -6.98
N LYS A 257 12.00 -21.49 -7.23
CA LYS A 257 13.08 -20.93 -6.41
C LYS A 257 13.09 -19.40 -6.47
N SER A 258 12.96 -18.85 -7.67
CA SER A 258 12.82 -17.41 -7.92
C SER A 258 11.67 -16.79 -7.13
N THR A 259 10.48 -17.41 -7.22
CA THR A 259 9.27 -16.95 -6.51
C THR A 259 9.48 -16.98 -5.01
N THR A 260 10.14 -18.02 -4.50
CA THR A 260 10.46 -18.16 -3.07
C THR A 260 11.38 -17.02 -2.59
N VAL A 261 12.42 -16.69 -3.35
CA VAL A 261 13.35 -15.58 -3.03
C VAL A 261 12.62 -14.24 -3.02
N VAL A 262 11.76 -13.96 -4.01
CA VAL A 262 10.98 -12.72 -4.09
C VAL A 262 10.02 -12.61 -2.91
N VAL A 263 9.28 -13.68 -2.59
CA VAL A 263 8.35 -13.71 -1.45
C VAL A 263 9.10 -13.52 -0.13
N LYS A 264 10.26 -14.15 0.06
CA LYS A 264 11.11 -13.93 1.25
C LYS A 264 11.51 -12.46 1.36
N LYS A 265 11.97 -11.82 0.27
CA LYS A 265 12.35 -10.40 0.28
C LYS A 265 11.18 -9.46 0.54
N GLN A 266 10.02 -9.73 -0.05
CA GLN A 266 8.80 -8.97 0.24
C GLN A 266 8.42 -9.09 1.72
N LYS A 267 8.47 -10.31 2.29
CA LYS A 267 8.28 -10.53 3.72
C LYS A 267 9.30 -9.76 4.56
N VAL A 268 10.58 -9.73 4.18
CA VAL A 268 11.61 -8.95 4.89
C VAL A 268 11.32 -7.45 4.84
N LYS A 269 10.96 -6.91 3.67
CA LYS A 269 10.59 -5.49 3.52
C LYS A 269 9.36 -5.15 4.36
N GLN A 270 8.36 -6.03 4.36
CA GLN A 270 7.15 -5.88 5.17
C GLN A 270 7.45 -5.92 6.67
N LYS A 271 8.30 -6.85 7.12
CA LYS A 271 8.78 -6.93 8.51
C LYS A 271 9.48 -5.66 8.94
N ARG A 272 10.35 -5.09 8.08
CA ARG A 272 11.04 -3.82 8.37
C ARG A 272 10.06 -2.66 8.54
N ILE A 273 9.13 -2.49 7.60
CA ILE A 273 8.11 -1.43 7.66
C ILE A 273 7.25 -1.58 8.92
N ALA A 274 6.79 -2.80 9.21
CA ALA A 274 5.98 -3.05 10.38
C ALA A 274 6.73 -2.76 11.69
N LEU A 275 8.03 -3.11 11.74
CA LEU A 275 8.85 -2.84 12.90
C LEU A 275 9.07 -1.34 13.12
N THR A 276 9.34 -0.57 12.06
CA THR A 276 9.44 0.89 12.14
C THR A 276 8.16 1.52 12.67
N ILE A 277 7.00 1.02 12.24
CA ILE A 277 5.70 1.51 12.73
C ILE A 277 5.50 1.12 14.20
N ALA A 278 5.82 -0.11 14.59
CA ALA A 278 5.75 -0.55 15.99
C ALA A 278 6.64 0.31 16.90
N GLN A 279 7.86 0.63 16.44
CA GLN A 279 8.77 1.54 17.12
C GLN A 279 8.18 2.94 17.27
N SER A 280 7.62 3.51 16.20
CA SER A 280 7.00 4.85 16.26
C SER A 280 5.76 4.93 17.16
N LYS A 281 5.09 3.80 17.40
CA LYS A 281 3.92 3.71 18.29
C LYS A 281 4.29 3.43 19.75
N THR A 282 5.49 2.88 19.99
CA THR A 282 5.96 2.59 21.34
C THR A 282 6.33 3.91 22.00
N THR A 283 5.82 4.14 23.20
CA THR A 283 6.10 5.35 23.99
C THR A 283 7.00 5.04 25.18
N GLU A 284 7.66 6.04 25.74
CA GLU A 284 8.48 5.87 26.95
C GLU A 284 7.66 5.30 28.12
N GLU A 285 6.41 5.73 28.29
CA GLU A 285 5.48 5.19 29.30
C GLU A 285 5.21 3.70 29.09
N THR A 286 5.03 3.27 27.83
CA THR A 286 4.87 1.85 27.47
C THR A 286 6.09 1.05 27.90
N VAL A 287 7.29 1.61 27.69
CA VAL A 287 8.56 0.97 28.08
C VAL A 287 8.67 0.87 29.60
N LYS A 288 8.36 1.94 30.33
CA LYS A 288 8.33 1.96 31.80
C LYS A 288 7.41 0.89 32.38
N LYS A 289 6.20 0.75 31.82
CA LYS A 289 5.24 -0.31 32.21
C LYS A 289 5.79 -1.72 31.96
N VAL A 290 6.61 -1.93 30.93
CA VAL A 290 7.22 -3.24 30.67
C VAL A 290 8.37 -3.51 31.63
N VAL A 291 9.29 -2.56 31.82
CA VAL A 291 10.50 -2.79 32.66
C VAL A 291 10.19 -2.91 34.15
N THR A 292 9.13 -2.26 34.64
CA THR A 292 8.68 -2.35 36.04
C THR A 292 8.12 -3.72 36.42
N THR A 293 7.87 -4.59 35.44
CA THR A 293 7.45 -5.99 35.68
C THR A 293 8.63 -6.95 35.90
N GLN A 294 9.87 -6.45 35.85
CA GLN A 294 11.04 -7.27 36.14
C GLN A 294 11.06 -7.66 37.62
N LYS A 295 11.31 -8.94 37.89
CA LYS A 295 11.49 -9.44 39.25
C LYS A 295 12.90 -9.13 39.75
N SER A 296 13.09 -9.22 41.07
CA SER A 296 14.39 -8.99 41.72
C SER A 296 15.50 -9.94 41.25
N ASP A 297 15.15 -11.13 40.78
CA ASP A 297 16.09 -12.10 40.20
C ASP A 297 16.51 -11.76 38.76
N GLY A 298 15.98 -10.67 38.18
CA GLY A 298 16.25 -10.24 36.81
C GLY A 298 15.33 -10.87 35.76
N SER A 299 14.47 -11.82 36.12
CA SER A 299 13.53 -12.45 35.20
C SER A 299 12.32 -11.57 34.89
N PHE A 300 11.68 -11.82 33.75
CA PHE A 300 10.39 -11.21 33.40
C PHE A 300 9.29 -12.26 33.31
N GLY A 301 8.13 -11.95 33.90
CA GLY A 301 6.86 -12.55 33.50
C GLY A 301 6.37 -11.95 32.17
N LEU A 302 5.43 -12.61 31.50
CA LEU A 302 4.76 -12.00 30.36
C LEU A 302 3.81 -10.90 30.85
N SER A 303 4.13 -9.64 30.62
CA SER A 303 3.27 -8.53 31.02
C SER A 303 2.05 -8.36 30.10
N ASP A 304 0.99 -7.75 30.62
CA ASP A 304 -0.21 -7.40 29.83
C ASP A 304 0.15 -6.51 28.64
N GLU A 305 1.12 -5.61 28.83
CA GLU A 305 1.57 -4.71 27.77
C GLU A 305 2.30 -5.48 26.65
N VAL A 306 3.23 -6.39 26.98
CA VAL A 306 3.90 -7.22 25.96
C VAL A 306 2.90 -8.15 25.26
N SER A 307 1.96 -8.75 26.01
CA SER A 307 0.89 -9.58 25.45
C SER A 307 0.03 -8.82 24.45
N ARG A 308 -0.41 -7.60 24.83
CA ARG A 308 -1.19 -6.69 23.98
C ARG A 308 -0.39 -6.26 22.75
N GLN A 309 0.92 -6.01 22.89
CA GLN A 309 1.78 -5.57 21.79
C GLN A 309 2.16 -6.67 20.82
N LEU A 310 2.09 -7.93 21.23
CA LEU A 310 2.34 -9.10 20.38
C LEU A 310 1.05 -9.79 19.89
N ASP A 311 -0.14 -9.32 20.31
CA ASP A 311 -1.45 -9.93 20.00
C ASP A 311 -1.50 -11.40 20.44
N VAL A 312 -1.18 -11.63 21.72
CA VAL A 312 -1.09 -12.96 22.36
C VAL A 312 -2.04 -13.03 23.54
N SER A 313 -2.79 -14.13 23.64
CA SER A 313 -3.80 -14.35 24.69
C SER A 313 -3.26 -14.96 25.98
N SER A 314 -2.11 -15.64 25.94
CA SER A 314 -1.49 -16.24 27.13
C SER A 314 -0.01 -16.57 26.94
N THR A 315 0.72 -16.71 28.05
CA THR A 315 2.11 -17.20 28.10
C THR A 315 2.28 -18.54 27.40
N ASN A 316 1.42 -19.52 27.71
CA ASN A 316 1.47 -20.85 27.09
C ASN A 316 1.37 -20.79 25.56
N THR A 317 0.50 -19.93 25.02
CA THR A 317 0.36 -19.76 23.57
C THR A 317 1.65 -19.25 22.93
N LEU A 318 2.33 -18.33 23.61
CA LEU A 318 3.56 -17.73 23.11
C LEU A 318 4.75 -18.68 23.20
N VAL A 319 4.90 -19.37 24.34
CA VAL A 319 5.97 -20.36 24.55
C VAL A 319 5.82 -21.52 23.56
N ASN A 320 4.60 -22.03 23.34
CA ASN A 320 4.36 -23.05 22.33
C ASN A 320 4.69 -22.55 20.91
N THR A 321 4.42 -21.27 20.61
CA THR A 321 4.86 -20.66 19.35
C THR A 321 6.40 -20.69 19.24
N CYS A 322 7.13 -20.35 20.32
CA CYS A 322 8.59 -20.42 20.34
C CYS A 322 9.11 -21.84 20.13
N ARG A 323 8.52 -22.86 20.78
CA ARG A 323 8.88 -24.27 20.59
C ARG A 323 8.67 -24.74 19.15
N VAL A 324 7.60 -24.29 18.49
CA VAL A 324 7.36 -24.58 17.05
C VAL A 324 8.38 -23.89 16.14
N PHE A 325 8.84 -22.68 16.50
CA PHE A 325 9.81 -21.91 15.72
C PHE A 325 11.26 -22.36 15.94
N ALA A 326 11.54 -23.10 17.01
CA ALA A 326 12.85 -23.64 17.31
C ALA A 326 13.24 -24.70 16.27
N THR A 327 14.40 -24.51 15.63
CA THR A 327 14.95 -25.48 14.66
C THR A 327 15.81 -26.55 15.33
N SER A 328 16.26 -26.27 16.56
CA SER A 328 17.12 -27.14 17.37
C SER A 328 16.27 -27.96 18.33
N GLU A 329 16.48 -29.27 18.33
CA GLU A 329 15.76 -30.20 19.22
C GLU A 329 16.17 -30.01 20.69
N ARG A 330 17.40 -29.51 20.94
CA ARG A 330 17.87 -29.11 22.27
C ARG A 330 17.03 -27.97 22.83
N VAL A 331 16.79 -26.93 22.04
CA VAL A 331 15.96 -25.78 22.44
C VAL A 331 14.52 -26.18 22.75
N LYS A 332 13.96 -27.16 22.01
CA LYS A 332 12.58 -27.64 22.25
C LYS A 332 12.45 -28.41 23.55
N ASN A 333 13.42 -29.26 23.87
CA ASN A 333 13.27 -30.30 24.90
C ASN A 333 13.98 -29.97 26.23
N GLN A 334 15.03 -29.14 26.20
CA GLN A 334 15.82 -28.82 27.40
C GLN A 334 15.28 -27.58 28.16
N VAL A 335 14.59 -26.65 27.49
CA VAL A 335 14.07 -25.42 28.13
C VAL A 335 12.62 -25.59 28.56
N LYS A 336 12.44 -26.18 29.74
CA LYS A 336 11.11 -26.42 30.34
C LYS A 336 10.58 -25.23 31.14
N ASP A 337 11.47 -24.36 31.61
CA ASP A 337 11.09 -23.18 32.41
C ASP A 337 10.54 -22.07 31.52
N ASP A 338 9.25 -21.75 31.69
CA ASP A 338 8.57 -20.69 30.94
C ASP A 338 9.15 -19.30 31.23
N SER A 339 9.75 -19.09 32.41
CA SER A 339 10.35 -17.80 32.77
C SER A 339 11.60 -17.47 31.94
N VAL A 340 12.34 -18.48 31.48
CA VAL A 340 13.44 -18.32 30.50
C VAL A 340 12.87 -17.80 29.18
N TRP A 341 11.76 -18.36 28.72
CA TRP A 341 11.10 -17.94 27.48
C TRP A 341 10.53 -16.53 27.59
N THR A 342 9.77 -16.21 28.64
CA THR A 342 9.17 -14.88 28.82
C THR A 342 10.23 -13.81 29.02
N THR A 343 11.34 -14.12 29.69
CA THR A 343 12.49 -13.22 29.81
C THR A 343 13.12 -12.95 28.44
N ALA A 344 13.45 -14.00 27.68
CA ALA A 344 14.04 -13.88 26.34
C ALA A 344 13.11 -13.15 25.34
N ILE A 345 11.80 -13.35 25.43
CA ILE A 345 10.79 -12.64 24.63
C ILE A 345 10.76 -11.16 25.00
N THR A 346 10.69 -10.84 26.29
CA THR A 346 10.53 -9.47 26.79
C THR A 346 11.74 -8.61 26.42
N ILE A 347 12.96 -9.14 26.57
CA ILE A 347 14.15 -8.40 26.16
C ILE A 347 14.28 -8.25 24.64
N ASN A 348 13.82 -9.24 23.85
CA ASN A 348 13.75 -9.09 22.40
C ASN A 348 12.67 -8.11 21.96
N TYR A 349 11.54 -8.05 22.67
CA TYR A 349 10.52 -7.02 22.48
C TYR A 349 11.10 -5.63 22.74
N LEU A 350 11.77 -5.41 23.88
CA LEU A 350 12.41 -4.14 24.21
C LEU A 350 13.46 -3.75 23.16
N LYS A 351 14.32 -4.69 22.78
CA LYS A 351 15.36 -4.49 21.76
C LYS A 351 14.81 -4.10 20.39
N HIS A 352 13.65 -4.63 19.99
CA HIS A 352 13.11 -4.45 18.64
C HIS A 352 12.02 -3.39 18.54
N ASN A 353 11.14 -3.27 19.54
CA ASN A 353 10.01 -2.34 19.53
C ASN A 353 10.29 -1.08 20.36
N ALA A 354 11.13 -1.16 21.39
CA ALA A 354 11.50 -0.03 22.26
C ALA A 354 12.95 0.47 22.03
N SER A 355 13.52 0.20 20.85
CA SER A 355 14.93 0.52 20.56
C SER A 355 15.29 2.01 20.66
N THR A 356 14.30 2.90 20.57
CA THR A 356 14.44 4.36 20.74
C THR A 356 14.56 4.78 22.21
N TYR A 357 14.20 3.92 23.15
CA TYR A 357 14.23 4.16 24.60
C TYR A 357 15.25 3.25 25.30
N GLY A 358 16.34 2.92 24.61
CA GLY A 358 17.38 2.01 25.11
C GLY A 358 17.91 2.34 26.49
N SER A 359 18.08 3.63 26.80
CA SER A 359 18.51 4.11 28.12
C SER A 359 17.55 3.74 29.24
N THR A 360 16.26 3.65 28.97
CA THR A 360 15.21 3.34 29.96
C THR A 360 15.18 1.87 30.36
N TRP A 361 15.73 0.97 29.53
CA TRP A 361 15.66 -0.48 29.77
C TRP A 361 17.01 -1.19 29.81
N LYS A 362 18.14 -0.48 29.63
CA LYS A 362 19.48 -1.07 29.54
C LYS A 362 19.85 -1.88 30.79
N VAL A 363 19.65 -1.31 31.97
CA VAL A 363 19.93 -1.97 33.26
C VAL A 363 19.12 -3.27 33.38
N GLN A 364 17.84 -3.20 33.03
CA GLN A 364 16.93 -4.34 33.10
C GLN A 364 17.30 -5.42 32.07
N TYR A 365 17.79 -5.04 30.89
CA TYR A 365 18.30 -5.98 29.91
C TYR A 365 19.56 -6.71 30.40
N GLU A 366 20.47 -6.01 31.07
CA GLU A 366 21.68 -6.61 31.65
C GLU A 366 21.31 -7.62 32.75
N LEU A 367 20.41 -7.26 33.65
CA LEU A 367 19.89 -8.16 34.68
C LEU A 367 19.19 -9.39 34.08
N ALA A 368 18.38 -9.20 33.04
CA ALA A 368 17.72 -10.31 32.34
C ALA A 368 18.71 -11.21 31.58
N ARG A 369 19.77 -10.66 30.97
CA ARG A 369 20.84 -11.46 30.37
C ARG A 369 21.64 -12.22 31.43
N LYS A 370 21.89 -11.63 32.60
CA LYS A 370 22.53 -12.32 33.72
C LYS A 370 21.69 -13.50 34.18
N TYR A 371 20.39 -13.28 34.41
CA TYR A 371 19.43 -14.33 34.75
C TYR A 371 19.42 -15.47 33.71
N LEU A 372 19.35 -15.14 32.41
CA LEU A 372 19.35 -16.15 31.34
C LEU A 372 20.64 -16.97 31.31
N ARG A 373 21.81 -16.34 31.47
CA ARG A 373 23.10 -17.06 31.55
C ARG A 373 23.14 -18.03 32.72
N GLU A 374 22.74 -17.57 33.91
CA GLU A 374 22.74 -18.38 35.14
C GLU A 374 21.73 -19.53 35.07
N LYS A 375 20.55 -19.31 34.49
CA LYS A 375 19.50 -20.35 34.37
C LYS A 375 19.72 -21.35 33.26
N VAL A 376 20.27 -20.93 32.12
CA VAL A 376 20.51 -21.83 30.99
C VAL A 376 21.82 -22.60 31.18
N GLY A 377 22.86 -21.96 31.74
CA GLY A 377 24.16 -22.60 31.99
C GLY A 377 24.95 -22.99 30.73
N ASP A 378 24.40 -22.72 29.54
CA ASP A 378 24.98 -23.02 28.23
C ASP A 378 24.80 -21.79 27.32
N THR A 379 25.92 -21.17 26.96
CA THR A 379 25.98 -19.93 26.16
C THR A 379 25.42 -20.12 24.75
N ASP A 380 25.66 -21.27 24.12
CA ASP A 380 25.18 -21.53 22.77
C ASP A 380 23.67 -21.75 22.78
N LEU A 381 23.17 -22.48 23.80
CA LEU A 381 21.75 -22.68 23.99
C LEU A 381 21.01 -21.36 24.31
N GLU A 382 21.60 -20.49 25.13
CA GLU A 382 21.07 -19.16 25.42
C GLU A 382 20.88 -18.34 24.14
N GLU A 383 21.90 -18.30 23.28
CA GLU A 383 21.85 -17.54 22.03
C GLU A 383 20.87 -18.15 21.01
N GLU A 384 20.74 -19.48 20.97
CA GLU A 384 19.69 -20.16 20.18
C GLU A 384 18.27 -19.80 20.66
N ILE A 385 18.04 -19.72 21.96
CA ILE A 385 16.76 -19.28 22.55
C ILE A 385 16.47 -17.84 22.14
N LEU A 386 17.46 -16.94 22.25
CA LEU A 386 17.31 -15.53 21.87
C LEU A 386 17.06 -15.33 20.39
N LYS A 387 17.73 -16.11 19.54
CA LYS A 387 17.49 -16.11 18.09
C LYS A 387 16.08 -16.60 17.74
N THR A 388 15.59 -17.60 18.47
CA THR A 388 14.24 -18.16 18.29
C THR A 388 13.17 -17.17 18.72
N THR A 389 13.28 -16.62 19.93
CA THR A 389 12.34 -15.63 20.46
C THR A 389 12.35 -14.33 19.66
N LYS A 390 13.50 -13.88 19.16
CA LYS A 390 13.61 -12.77 18.19
C LYS A 390 12.74 -13.00 16.95
N LYS A 391 12.81 -14.18 16.33
CA LYS A 391 11.98 -14.50 15.15
C LYS A 391 10.49 -14.40 15.49
N VAL A 392 10.08 -14.93 16.64
CA VAL A 392 8.68 -14.90 17.09
C VAL A 392 8.21 -13.47 17.35
N VAL A 393 8.97 -12.67 18.09
CA VAL A 393 8.65 -11.25 18.37
C VAL A 393 8.47 -10.46 17.09
N VAL A 394 9.39 -10.60 16.12
CA VAL A 394 9.30 -9.90 14.84
C VAL A 394 8.08 -10.35 14.03
N GLU A 395 7.79 -11.66 14.00
CA GLU A 395 6.64 -12.20 13.25
C GLU A 395 5.31 -11.73 13.87
N LYS A 396 5.17 -11.81 15.19
CA LYS A 396 3.98 -11.38 15.94
C LYS A 396 3.74 -9.88 15.82
N THR A 397 4.79 -9.07 15.96
CA THR A 397 4.73 -7.62 15.74
C THR A 397 4.29 -7.31 14.30
N THR A 398 4.88 -7.98 13.31
CA THR A 398 4.53 -7.77 11.89
C THR A 398 3.07 -8.12 11.61
N TYR A 399 2.61 -9.23 12.17
CA TYR A 399 1.22 -9.67 12.06
C TYR A 399 0.27 -8.63 12.65
N LYS A 400 0.50 -8.18 13.89
CA LYS A 400 -0.33 -7.18 14.57
C LYS A 400 -0.43 -5.89 13.77
N ILE A 401 0.71 -5.32 13.37
CA ILE A 401 0.72 -4.06 12.60
C ILE A 401 0.02 -4.21 11.25
N THR A 402 0.25 -5.31 10.53
CA THR A 402 -0.42 -5.56 9.25
C THR A 402 -1.93 -5.71 9.43
N LYS A 403 -2.37 -6.38 10.52
CA LYS A 403 -3.78 -6.53 10.88
C LYS A 403 -4.43 -5.20 11.23
N GLU A 404 -3.76 -4.35 12.00
CA GLU A 404 -4.21 -2.99 12.34
C GLU A 404 -4.31 -2.09 11.10
N GLN A 405 -3.29 -2.07 10.24
CA GLN A 405 -3.31 -1.30 9.00
C GLN A 405 -4.46 -1.70 8.08
N LYS A 406 -4.70 -3.01 7.91
CA LYS A 406 -5.85 -3.50 7.14
C LYS A 406 -7.18 -3.11 7.79
N LYS A 407 -7.25 -3.11 9.13
CA LYS A 407 -8.44 -2.66 9.86
C LYS A 407 -8.69 -1.17 9.63
N GLU A 408 -7.63 -0.35 9.61
CA GLU A 408 -7.72 1.09 9.39
C GLU A 408 -8.06 1.44 7.94
N GLU A 409 -7.44 0.76 6.95
CA GLU A 409 -7.79 0.89 5.53
C GLU A 409 -9.25 0.50 5.29
N LYS A 410 -9.72 -0.57 5.93
CA LYS A 410 -11.14 -0.97 5.91
C LYS A 410 -12.03 0.07 6.58
N ARG A 411 -11.64 0.66 7.71
CA ARG A 411 -12.41 1.73 8.38
C ARG A 411 -12.53 2.98 7.51
N ALA A 412 -11.43 3.43 6.92
CA ALA A 412 -11.41 4.57 6.01
C ALA A 412 -12.30 4.32 4.78
N ALA A 413 -12.16 3.14 4.17
CA ALA A 413 -13.02 2.75 3.06
C ALA A 413 -14.50 2.63 3.46
N LEU A 414 -14.78 2.15 4.67
CA LEU A 414 -16.13 2.02 5.19
C LEU A 414 -16.77 3.39 5.43
N SER A 415 -16.00 4.37 5.91
CA SER A 415 -16.44 5.76 6.01
C SER A 415 -16.90 6.31 4.66
N ILE A 416 -16.14 6.02 3.59
CA ILE A 416 -16.49 6.40 2.22
C ILE A 416 -17.69 5.61 1.67
N VAL A 417 -17.86 4.34 2.03
CA VAL A 417 -19.06 3.57 1.65
C VAL A 417 -20.29 4.17 2.31
N ARG A 418 -20.22 4.47 3.61
CA ARG A 418 -21.32 5.06 4.38
C ARG A 418 -21.73 6.41 3.80
N SER A 419 -20.78 7.29 3.50
CA SER A 419 -21.08 8.60 2.90
C SER A 419 -21.68 8.54 1.49
N LYS A 420 -21.59 7.39 0.80
CA LYS A 420 -22.15 7.16 -0.55
C LYS A 420 -23.42 6.31 -0.53
N THR A 421 -23.78 5.72 0.61
CA THR A 421 -24.97 4.88 0.71
C THR A 421 -26.20 5.78 0.75
N ASN A 422 -27.06 5.66 -0.25
CA ASN A 422 -28.22 6.54 -0.42
C ASN A 422 -29.28 6.24 0.66
N VAL A 423 -29.77 7.29 1.34
CA VAL A 423 -30.84 7.20 2.34
C VAL A 423 -32.09 6.50 1.79
N LYS A 424 -32.41 6.68 0.50
CA LYS A 424 -33.50 5.96 -0.18
C LYS A 424 -33.29 4.45 -0.19
N THR A 425 -32.06 3.99 -0.36
CA THR A 425 -31.73 2.55 -0.32
C THR A 425 -31.92 1.98 1.09
N ILE A 426 -31.48 2.70 2.13
CA ILE A 426 -31.69 2.25 3.52
C ILE A 426 -33.18 2.20 3.87
N LYS A 427 -33.95 3.20 3.44
CA LYS A 427 -35.41 3.23 3.64
C LYS A 427 -36.11 2.04 2.98
N VAL A 428 -35.83 1.78 1.70
CA VAL A 428 -36.37 0.61 0.96
C VAL A 428 -36.00 -0.71 1.63
N VAL A 429 -34.76 -0.82 2.14
CA VAL A 429 -34.33 -2.04 2.86
C VAL A 429 -35.13 -2.22 4.15
N LYS A 430 -35.34 -1.17 4.94
CA LYS A 430 -36.14 -1.25 6.18
C LYS A 430 -37.61 -1.60 5.89
N GLU A 431 -38.20 -0.98 4.87
CA GLU A 431 -39.60 -1.21 4.47
C GLU A 431 -39.85 -2.63 3.93
N SER A 432 -38.79 -3.35 3.54
CA SER A 432 -38.89 -4.75 3.10
C SER A 432 -38.98 -5.77 4.24
N GLN A 433 -38.88 -5.33 5.50
CA GLN A 433 -39.01 -6.22 6.65
C GLN A 433 -40.41 -6.81 6.71
N LYS A 434 -40.52 -8.14 6.78
CA LYS A 434 -41.80 -8.81 6.93
C LYS A 434 -42.36 -8.63 8.34
N THR A 435 -43.64 -8.94 8.51
CA THR A 435 -44.33 -8.91 9.80
C THR A 435 -43.72 -9.83 10.85
N ASP A 436 -43.13 -10.96 10.42
CA ASP A 436 -42.41 -11.92 11.26
C ASP A 436 -40.98 -11.47 11.66
N GLY A 437 -40.54 -10.29 11.20
CA GLY A 437 -39.21 -9.74 11.45
C GLY A 437 -38.14 -10.17 10.44
N SER A 438 -38.44 -11.11 9.53
CA SER A 438 -37.48 -11.61 8.54
C SER A 438 -37.28 -10.65 7.36
N PHE A 439 -36.15 -10.79 6.67
CA PHE A 439 -35.86 -10.12 5.40
C PHE A 439 -35.64 -11.14 4.28
N LYS A 440 -36.15 -10.82 3.08
CA LYS A 440 -35.69 -11.43 1.84
C LYS A 440 -34.45 -10.70 1.34
N LEU A 441 -33.55 -11.40 0.65
CA LEU A 441 -32.41 -10.77 0.01
C LEU A 441 -32.90 -9.85 -1.12
N ILE A 442 -32.77 -8.54 -0.93
CA ILE A 442 -33.17 -7.54 -1.94
C ILE A 442 -32.05 -7.37 -2.96
N ASP A 443 -32.42 -7.24 -4.24
CA ASP A 443 -31.51 -7.06 -5.37
C ASP A 443 -30.51 -5.92 -5.16
N THR A 444 -30.92 -4.84 -4.49
CA THR A 444 -30.03 -3.71 -4.19
C THR A 444 -28.88 -4.11 -3.26
N ILE A 445 -29.15 -4.91 -2.22
CA ILE A 445 -28.10 -5.43 -1.32
C ILE A 445 -27.24 -6.44 -2.05
N ALA A 446 -27.87 -7.35 -2.79
CA ALA A 446 -27.20 -8.37 -3.59
C ALA A 446 -26.21 -7.75 -4.59
N GLN A 447 -26.62 -6.71 -5.32
CA GLN A 447 -25.79 -5.97 -6.27
C GLN A 447 -24.64 -5.21 -5.57
N GLN A 448 -24.90 -4.57 -4.43
CA GLN A 448 -23.86 -3.82 -3.71
C GLN A 448 -22.81 -4.71 -3.06
N LEU A 449 -23.19 -5.90 -2.62
CA LEU A 449 -22.29 -6.90 -2.03
C LEU A 449 -21.67 -7.85 -3.06
N ASP A 450 -22.03 -7.70 -4.34
CA ASP A 450 -21.58 -8.56 -5.44
C ASP A 450 -21.87 -10.04 -5.12
N VAL A 451 -23.14 -10.30 -4.76
CA VAL A 451 -23.69 -11.61 -4.46
C VAL A 451 -24.83 -11.84 -5.45
N SER A 452 -24.58 -12.66 -6.47
CA SER A 452 -25.50 -12.83 -7.62
C SER A 452 -26.65 -13.82 -7.37
N SER A 453 -26.65 -14.54 -6.25
CA SER A 453 -27.70 -15.47 -5.88
C SER A 453 -27.63 -15.84 -4.39
N LYS A 454 -28.71 -16.42 -3.86
CA LYS A 454 -28.75 -17.02 -2.52
C LYS A 454 -27.69 -18.13 -2.34
N GLU A 455 -27.46 -18.93 -3.36
CA GLU A 455 -26.42 -19.97 -3.34
C GLU A 455 -25.01 -19.36 -3.32
N ALA A 456 -24.79 -18.23 -4.02
CA ALA A 456 -23.56 -17.47 -3.93
C ALA A 456 -23.35 -16.85 -2.53
N LEU A 457 -24.45 -16.47 -1.85
CA LEU A 457 -24.41 -15.99 -0.46
C LEU A 457 -24.00 -17.11 0.50
N ASN A 458 -24.61 -18.29 0.39
CA ASN A 458 -24.29 -19.46 1.22
C ASN A 458 -22.85 -19.92 1.01
N ASN A 459 -22.39 -19.98 -0.25
CA ASN A 459 -21.00 -20.27 -0.56
C ASN A 459 -20.04 -19.21 0.00
N SER A 460 -20.42 -17.94 -0.06
CA SER A 460 -19.63 -16.86 0.57
C SER A 460 -19.59 -17.01 2.09
N LEU A 461 -20.69 -17.40 2.73
CA LEU A 461 -20.74 -17.65 4.17
C LEU A 461 -19.82 -18.80 4.57
N ILE A 462 -19.86 -19.93 3.84
CA ILE A 462 -18.99 -21.10 4.04
C ILE A 462 -17.50 -20.72 3.94
N ILE A 463 -17.14 -19.83 3.01
CA ILE A 463 -15.76 -19.34 2.85
C ILE A 463 -15.33 -18.47 4.05
N TYR A 464 -16.25 -17.72 4.65
CA TYR A 464 -15.92 -16.73 5.69
C TYR A 464 -15.97 -17.29 7.11
N THR A 465 -16.66 -18.41 7.34
CA THR A 465 -16.70 -19.08 8.65
C THR A 465 -15.57 -20.09 8.83
N THR A 466 -15.07 -20.22 10.05
CA THR A 466 -14.18 -21.31 10.49
C THR A 466 -14.89 -22.27 11.45
N ASN A 467 -16.13 -21.97 11.84
CA ASN A 467 -16.94 -22.81 12.72
C ASN A 467 -17.51 -23.98 11.90
N GLU A 468 -17.05 -25.20 12.19
CA GLU A 468 -17.45 -26.40 11.45
C GLU A 468 -18.94 -26.75 11.63
N THR A 469 -19.51 -26.47 12.80
CA THR A 469 -20.95 -26.64 13.06
C THR A 469 -21.77 -25.73 12.16
N LEU A 470 -21.41 -24.44 12.07
CA LEU A 470 -22.08 -23.51 11.16
C LEU A 470 -21.88 -23.91 9.68
N LYS A 471 -20.67 -24.30 9.28
CA LYS A 471 -20.43 -24.81 7.92
C LYS A 471 -21.31 -26.00 7.60
N LYS A 472 -21.45 -26.94 8.53
CA LYS A 472 -22.29 -28.13 8.39
C LYS A 472 -23.76 -27.73 8.25
N CYS A 473 -24.28 -26.89 9.15
CA CYS A 473 -25.66 -26.39 9.09
C CYS A 473 -26.00 -25.69 7.77
N VAL A 474 -25.08 -24.87 7.23
CA VAL A 474 -25.28 -24.15 5.96
C VAL A 474 -25.22 -25.11 4.75
N LYS A 475 -24.31 -26.10 4.77
CA LYS A 475 -24.20 -27.12 3.71
C LYS A 475 -25.41 -28.05 3.65
N GLU A 476 -25.92 -28.44 4.82
CA GLU A 476 -27.07 -29.33 4.99
C GLU A 476 -28.41 -28.59 4.84
N LYS A 477 -28.39 -27.27 4.57
CA LYS A 477 -29.59 -26.41 4.46
C LYS A 477 -30.51 -26.53 5.67
N LYS A 478 -29.93 -26.65 6.87
CA LYS A 478 -30.67 -26.80 8.14
C LYS A 478 -31.61 -25.62 8.42
N TYR A 479 -31.28 -24.44 7.92
CA TYR A 479 -32.05 -23.21 8.09
C TYR A 479 -32.68 -22.78 6.76
N ASN A 480 -33.89 -22.21 6.83
CA ASN A 480 -34.53 -21.57 5.68
C ASN A 480 -33.65 -20.41 5.13
N ASP A 481 -33.68 -20.20 3.82
CA ASP A 481 -33.04 -19.11 3.09
C ASP A 481 -33.22 -17.72 3.74
N ASP A 482 -34.37 -17.50 4.37
CA ASP A 482 -34.71 -16.24 5.02
C ASP A 482 -33.85 -15.99 6.28
N VAL A 483 -33.30 -17.02 6.93
CA VAL A 483 -32.39 -16.88 8.09
C VAL A 483 -31.08 -16.20 7.65
N ILE A 484 -30.44 -16.71 6.60
CA ILE A 484 -29.18 -16.15 6.09
C ILE A 484 -29.43 -14.78 5.45
N SER A 485 -30.56 -14.61 4.74
CA SER A 485 -30.98 -13.34 4.15
C SER A 485 -31.26 -12.27 5.20
N THR A 486 -31.86 -12.65 6.33
CA THR A 486 -32.09 -11.77 7.48
C THR A 486 -30.77 -11.36 8.11
N ALA A 487 -29.89 -12.32 8.41
CA ALA A 487 -28.58 -12.06 9.01
C ALA A 487 -27.70 -11.12 8.15
N ILE A 488 -27.65 -11.33 6.82
CA ILE A 488 -26.88 -10.45 5.92
C ILE A 488 -27.51 -9.05 5.82
N THR A 489 -28.84 -8.95 5.81
CA THR A 489 -29.56 -7.68 5.66
C THR A 489 -29.40 -6.81 6.89
N ILE A 490 -29.52 -7.37 8.10
CA ILE A 490 -29.29 -6.59 9.32
C ILE A 490 -27.81 -6.28 9.53
N SER A 491 -26.90 -7.16 9.09
CA SER A 491 -25.47 -6.85 9.03
C SER A 491 -25.20 -5.69 8.06
N TYR A 492 -25.88 -5.65 6.91
CA TYR A 492 -25.78 -4.56 5.94
C TYR A 492 -26.32 -3.25 6.52
N LEU A 493 -27.48 -3.25 7.17
CA LEU A 493 -28.05 -2.07 7.83
C LEU A 493 -27.15 -1.56 8.96
N LYS A 494 -26.59 -2.47 9.78
CA LYS A 494 -25.62 -2.15 10.83
C LYS A 494 -24.33 -1.54 10.27
N VAL A 495 -23.84 -2.07 9.16
CA VAL A 495 -22.56 -1.65 8.56
C VAL A 495 -22.70 -0.38 7.73
N ASN A 496 -23.76 -0.22 6.92
CA ASN A 496 -23.90 0.85 5.93
C ASN A 496 -25.00 1.87 6.26
N GLY A 497 -26.04 1.48 7.00
CA GLY A 497 -27.18 2.34 7.34
C GLY A 497 -27.15 2.92 8.76
N SER A 498 -26.03 2.77 9.48
CA SER A 498 -25.85 3.18 10.88
C SER A 498 -26.99 2.74 11.81
N THR A 499 -27.63 1.61 11.46
CA THR A 499 -28.75 1.04 12.22
C THR A 499 -28.14 0.34 13.45
N ASP A 500 -28.35 0.92 14.62
CA ASP A 500 -27.89 0.35 15.88
C ASP A 500 -28.72 -0.86 16.30
N GLU A 501 -28.24 -1.59 17.31
CA GLU A 501 -28.91 -2.79 17.82
C GLU A 501 -30.21 -2.47 18.58
N SER A 502 -30.47 -1.21 18.90
CA SER A 502 -31.70 -0.73 19.56
C SER A 502 -32.81 -0.35 18.59
N THR A 503 -32.54 -0.30 17.28
CA THR A 503 -33.58 -0.03 16.29
C THR A 503 -34.63 -1.14 16.25
N LYS A 504 -35.90 -0.74 16.09
CA LYS A 504 -37.04 -1.65 16.02
C LYS A 504 -36.85 -2.74 14.95
N GLU A 505 -36.27 -2.39 13.81
CA GLU A 505 -36.02 -3.35 12.72
C GLU A 505 -34.97 -4.39 13.11
N TYR A 506 -33.90 -3.97 13.80
CA TYR A 506 -32.84 -4.89 14.24
C TYR A 506 -33.34 -5.84 15.33
N ILE A 507 -34.10 -5.33 16.31
CA ILE A 507 -34.68 -6.13 17.39
C ILE A 507 -35.59 -7.23 16.81
N LYS A 508 -36.54 -6.87 15.94
CA LYS A 508 -37.46 -7.84 15.31
C LYS A 508 -36.73 -8.91 14.50
N ALA A 509 -35.69 -8.53 13.76
CA ALA A 509 -34.91 -9.47 12.99
C ALA A 509 -34.10 -10.41 13.88
N ARG A 510 -33.59 -9.93 15.01
CA ARG A 510 -32.85 -10.76 15.98
C ARG A 510 -33.79 -11.72 16.71
N GLU A 511 -35.00 -11.29 17.05
CA GLU A 511 -36.06 -12.16 17.58
C GLU A 511 -36.42 -13.29 16.58
N TYR A 512 -36.56 -12.95 15.29
CA TYR A 512 -36.75 -13.94 14.24
C TYR A 512 -35.59 -14.95 14.17
N LEU A 513 -34.35 -14.46 14.15
CA LEU A 513 -33.17 -15.33 14.08
C LEU A 513 -33.05 -16.27 15.29
N LYS A 514 -33.28 -15.76 16.51
CA LYS A 514 -33.34 -16.55 17.74
C LYS A 514 -34.33 -17.71 17.63
N LYS A 515 -35.55 -17.39 17.18
CA LYS A 515 -36.64 -18.37 17.03
C LYS A 515 -36.32 -19.45 15.98
N GLN A 516 -35.68 -19.08 14.87
CA GLN A 516 -35.39 -20.01 13.78
C GLN A 516 -34.13 -20.86 14.01
N ILE A 517 -33.10 -20.29 14.65
CA ILE A 517 -31.82 -20.97 14.84
C ILE A 517 -31.86 -21.86 16.08
N ASN A 518 -32.54 -21.42 17.14
CA ASN A 518 -32.66 -22.09 18.43
C ASN A 518 -31.30 -22.54 19.02
N ASP A 519 -30.26 -21.75 18.73
CA ASP A 519 -28.88 -21.94 19.19
C ASP A 519 -28.20 -20.57 19.19
N ASN A 520 -28.07 -19.97 20.38
CA ASN A 520 -27.51 -18.64 20.55
C ASN A 520 -26.06 -18.55 20.05
N ALA A 521 -25.26 -19.61 20.17
CA ALA A 521 -23.87 -19.60 19.74
C ALA A 521 -23.76 -19.60 18.20
N ILE A 522 -24.64 -20.33 17.52
CA ILE A 522 -24.70 -20.35 16.05
C ILE A 522 -25.29 -19.04 15.51
N GLU A 523 -26.30 -18.46 16.16
CA GLU A 523 -26.83 -17.15 15.80
C GLU A 523 -25.77 -16.05 15.83
N GLU A 524 -25.04 -15.93 16.94
CA GLU A 524 -23.96 -14.94 17.09
C GLU A 524 -22.86 -15.14 16.05
N GLU A 525 -22.47 -16.40 15.80
CA GLU A 525 -21.45 -16.70 14.80
C GLU A 525 -21.95 -16.38 13.38
N ILE A 526 -23.22 -16.64 13.05
CA ILE A 526 -23.81 -16.23 11.76
C ILE A 526 -23.73 -14.72 11.61
N LEU A 527 -24.17 -13.94 12.60
CA LEU A 527 -24.17 -12.47 12.54
C LEU A 527 -22.75 -11.89 12.43
N LYS A 528 -21.80 -12.48 13.14
CA LYS A 528 -20.38 -12.11 13.06
C LYS A 528 -19.79 -12.38 11.68
N VAL A 529 -20.07 -13.54 11.10
CA VAL A 529 -19.57 -13.94 9.77
C VAL A 529 -20.23 -13.08 8.67
N THR A 530 -21.54 -12.83 8.73
CA THR A 530 -22.23 -11.97 7.77
C THR A 530 -21.78 -10.52 7.88
N THR A 531 -21.55 -9.99 9.09
CA THR A 531 -20.99 -8.64 9.29
C THR A 531 -19.59 -8.52 8.66
N LYS A 532 -18.72 -9.53 8.87
CA LYS A 532 -17.41 -9.58 8.25
C LYS A 532 -17.50 -9.63 6.73
N LEU A 533 -18.41 -10.44 6.18
CA LEU A 533 -18.65 -10.55 4.74
C LEU A 533 -19.09 -9.20 4.14
N VAL A 534 -20.04 -8.51 4.78
CA VAL A 534 -20.52 -7.19 4.34
C VAL A 534 -19.37 -6.18 4.32
N VAL A 535 -18.62 -6.05 5.42
CA VAL A 535 -17.48 -5.12 5.50
C VAL A 535 -16.47 -5.38 4.38
N ASP A 536 -16.10 -6.64 4.16
CA ASP A 536 -15.10 -7.00 3.16
C ASP A 536 -15.58 -6.73 1.74
N LYS A 537 -16.84 -7.07 1.42
CA LYS A 537 -17.42 -6.82 0.09
C LYS A 537 -17.64 -5.33 -0.18
N SER A 538 -18.20 -4.60 0.78
CA SER A 538 -18.48 -3.16 0.64
C SER A 538 -17.19 -2.32 0.49
N THR A 539 -16.13 -2.63 1.25
CA THR A 539 -14.88 -1.85 1.22
C THR A 539 -13.99 -2.16 0.01
N LYS A 540 -14.00 -3.40 -0.52
CA LYS A 540 -13.11 -3.83 -1.61
C LYS A 540 -13.18 -2.94 -2.85
N LYS A 541 -14.40 -2.54 -3.26
CA LYS A 541 -14.62 -1.69 -4.44
C LYS A 541 -14.08 -0.28 -4.20
N VAL A 542 -14.29 0.29 -3.01
CA VAL A 542 -13.80 1.63 -2.64
C VAL A 542 -12.29 1.66 -2.56
N ILE A 543 -11.65 0.70 -1.88
CA ILE A 543 -10.19 0.61 -1.78
C ILE A 543 -9.55 0.54 -3.18
N SER A 544 -10.14 -0.24 -4.08
CA SER A 544 -9.65 -0.34 -5.47
C SER A 544 -9.80 0.97 -6.26
N LYS A 545 -10.88 1.73 -6.02
CA LYS A 545 -11.13 3.04 -6.66
C LYS A 545 -10.23 4.13 -6.08
N GLN A 546 -10.01 4.13 -4.77
CA GLN A 546 -9.15 5.09 -4.07
C GLN A 546 -7.69 4.95 -4.51
N LYS A 547 -7.17 3.72 -4.60
CA LYS A 547 -5.84 3.46 -5.18
C LYS A 547 -5.72 3.95 -6.63
N LYS A 548 -6.84 3.96 -7.38
CA LYS A 548 -6.90 4.49 -8.74
C LYS A 548 -7.01 6.03 -8.77
N SER A 549 -7.68 6.66 -7.80
CA SER A 549 -7.79 8.11 -7.70
C SER A 549 -6.52 8.76 -7.14
N GLU A 550 -5.85 8.15 -6.17
CA GLU A 550 -4.52 8.55 -5.70
C GLU A 550 -3.51 8.50 -6.86
N LYS A 551 -3.59 7.45 -7.69
CA LYS A 551 -2.83 7.38 -8.95
C LYS A 551 -3.19 8.51 -9.93
N ARG A 552 -4.45 8.97 -9.98
CA ARG A 552 -4.88 10.10 -10.84
C ARG A 552 -4.48 11.46 -10.29
N GLN A 553 -4.50 11.64 -8.98
CA GLN A 553 -4.06 12.88 -8.34
C GLN A 553 -2.56 13.09 -8.54
N ALA A 554 -1.77 12.03 -8.33
CA ALA A 554 -0.34 12.06 -8.68
C ALA A 554 -0.12 12.45 -10.15
N ILE A 555 -0.93 11.90 -11.08
CA ILE A 555 -0.89 12.30 -12.51
C ILE A 555 -1.26 13.79 -12.71
N SER A 556 -2.26 14.31 -11.99
CA SER A 556 -2.65 15.72 -12.07
C SER A 556 -1.59 16.67 -11.50
N ASP A 557 -0.88 16.27 -10.46
CA ASP A 557 0.19 17.07 -9.85
C ASP A 557 1.43 17.10 -10.76
N ILE A 558 1.67 16.03 -11.54
CA ILE A 558 2.69 15.99 -12.61
C ILE A 558 2.35 16.99 -13.72
N GLN A 559 1.08 17.03 -14.15
CA GLN A 559 0.62 17.92 -15.22
C GLN A 559 0.84 19.41 -14.90
N LYS A 560 0.77 19.79 -13.62
CA LYS A 560 1.03 21.17 -13.16
C LYS A 560 2.52 21.53 -13.13
N SER A 561 3.43 20.55 -13.24
CA SER A 561 4.89 20.75 -13.14
C SER A 561 5.64 20.75 -14.49
N CYS A 562 4.92 20.66 -15.61
CA CYS A 562 5.51 20.63 -16.94
C CYS A 562 5.66 22.05 -17.50
N SER A 563 6.90 22.45 -17.83
CA SER A 563 7.18 23.73 -18.49
C SER A 563 7.13 23.61 -20.02
N PRO A 564 6.85 24.70 -20.76
CA PRO A 564 6.96 24.74 -22.21
C PRO A 564 8.34 24.30 -22.75
N GLU A 565 9.44 24.59 -22.03
CA GLU A 565 10.79 24.19 -22.48
C GLU A 565 10.97 22.66 -22.50
N LYS A 566 10.41 21.94 -21.52
CA LYS A 566 10.47 20.46 -21.49
C LYS A 566 9.75 19.86 -22.69
N THR A 567 8.60 20.42 -23.06
CA THR A 567 7.82 20.01 -24.23
C THR A 567 8.65 20.20 -25.52
N GLN A 568 9.29 21.36 -25.67
CA GLN A 568 10.13 21.63 -26.84
C GLN A 568 11.39 20.77 -26.93
N SER A 569 12.00 20.42 -25.78
CA SER A 569 13.15 19.49 -25.74
C SER A 569 12.85 18.08 -26.27
N ILE A 570 11.59 17.67 -26.27
CA ILE A 570 11.14 16.35 -26.74
C ILE A 570 10.71 16.44 -28.21
N ILE A 571 10.01 17.52 -28.59
CA ILE A 571 9.56 17.74 -29.97
C ILE A 571 10.75 17.93 -30.91
N SER A 572 11.81 18.62 -30.47
CA SER A 572 13.04 18.82 -31.25
C SER A 572 13.81 17.52 -31.55
N LYS A 573 13.47 16.41 -30.88
CA LYS A 573 14.02 15.06 -31.12
C LYS A 573 13.20 14.21 -32.09
N GLN A 574 12.15 14.78 -32.71
CA GLN A 574 11.38 14.10 -33.74
C GLN A 574 12.09 14.21 -35.11
N LYS A 575 12.27 13.06 -35.76
CA LYS A 575 12.85 12.94 -37.10
C LYS A 575 11.78 13.17 -38.17
N SER A 576 12.24 13.41 -39.41
CA SER A 576 11.37 13.60 -40.57
C SER A 576 10.50 12.37 -40.90
N ASP A 577 10.91 11.17 -40.51
CA ASP A 577 10.13 9.93 -40.64
C ASP A 577 9.00 9.81 -39.60
N GLY A 578 8.89 10.78 -38.69
CA GLY A 578 7.91 10.81 -37.60
C GLY A 578 8.38 10.12 -36.31
N SER A 579 9.49 9.37 -36.31
CA SER A 579 10.04 8.74 -35.12
C SER A 579 10.56 9.78 -34.11
N ILE A 580 10.44 9.50 -32.81
CA ILE A 580 10.91 10.37 -31.74
C ILE A 580 12.01 9.66 -30.95
N GLU A 581 13.19 10.27 -30.89
CA GLU A 581 14.26 9.76 -30.04
C GLU A 581 13.94 9.97 -28.56
N LEU A 582 14.46 9.08 -27.73
CA LEU A 582 14.32 9.22 -26.28
C LEU A 582 15.16 10.40 -25.81
N SER A 583 14.52 11.49 -25.38
CA SER A 583 15.26 12.63 -24.81
C SER A 583 15.81 12.30 -23.43
N ASP A 584 16.86 13.00 -23.01
CA ASP A 584 17.42 12.86 -21.67
C ASP A 584 16.38 13.18 -20.58
N THR A 585 15.47 14.10 -20.87
CA THR A 585 14.32 14.44 -20.01
C THR A 585 13.41 13.22 -19.80
N VAL A 586 12.94 12.59 -20.88
CA VAL A 586 12.04 11.43 -20.81
C VAL A 586 12.76 10.23 -20.19
N SER A 587 14.03 10.02 -20.54
CA SER A 587 14.90 8.97 -19.98
C SER A 587 15.06 9.10 -18.46
N LYS A 588 15.42 10.30 -17.98
CA LYS A 588 15.58 10.61 -16.54
C LYS A 588 14.25 10.60 -15.77
N ASP A 589 13.14 10.99 -16.41
CA ASP A 589 11.83 11.04 -15.76
C ASP A 589 11.19 9.67 -15.61
N LEU A 590 11.42 8.79 -16.58
CA LEU A 590 10.87 7.43 -16.54
C LEU A 590 11.85 6.41 -15.95
N ASN A 591 13.11 6.81 -15.73
CA ASN A 591 14.21 5.91 -15.39
C ASN A 591 14.23 4.72 -16.37
N ILE A 592 14.29 5.06 -17.66
CA ILE A 592 14.32 4.14 -18.80
C ILE A 592 15.49 4.58 -19.68
N SER A 593 16.42 3.67 -19.95
CA SER A 593 17.52 3.86 -20.90
C SER A 593 17.29 2.96 -22.12
N LYS A 594 18.05 3.21 -23.19
CA LYS A 594 18.06 2.34 -24.37
C LYS A 594 18.38 0.89 -23.98
N GLU A 595 19.31 0.65 -23.05
CA GLU A 595 19.68 -0.71 -22.63
C GLU A 595 18.58 -1.45 -21.85
N ASN A 596 17.72 -0.74 -21.13
CA ASN A 596 16.69 -1.37 -20.27
C ASN A 596 15.26 -1.31 -20.86
N LEU A 597 15.08 -0.62 -21.98
CA LEU A 597 13.79 -0.41 -22.63
C LEU A 597 13.14 -1.72 -23.08
N LYS A 598 13.88 -2.56 -23.83
CA LYS A 598 13.39 -3.85 -24.34
C LYS A 598 13.02 -4.83 -23.23
N ALA A 599 13.79 -4.84 -22.14
CA ALA A 599 13.51 -5.62 -20.94
C ALA A 599 12.25 -5.12 -20.23
N THR A 600 12.08 -3.81 -20.10
CA THR A 600 10.90 -3.19 -19.49
C THR A 600 9.63 -3.51 -20.29
N VAL A 601 9.68 -3.33 -21.61
CA VAL A 601 8.59 -3.63 -22.55
C VAL A 601 8.14 -5.10 -22.50
N SER A 602 9.10 -6.03 -22.55
CA SER A 602 8.84 -7.48 -22.60
C SER A 602 8.12 -8.01 -21.37
N THR A 603 8.10 -7.24 -20.28
CA THR A 603 7.43 -7.59 -19.02
C THR A 603 5.98 -7.11 -18.93
N ILE A 604 5.52 -6.24 -19.85
CA ILE A 604 4.25 -5.50 -19.69
C ILE A 604 3.19 -5.93 -20.71
N THR A 605 3.59 -6.44 -21.88
CA THR A 605 2.67 -7.01 -22.88
C THR A 605 2.95 -8.50 -23.14
N THR A 606 1.90 -9.22 -23.51
CA THR A 606 1.99 -10.62 -23.98
C THR A 606 1.90 -10.72 -25.51
N ASN A 607 1.68 -9.61 -26.22
CA ASN A 607 1.61 -9.59 -27.68
C ASN A 607 3.02 -9.63 -28.26
N GLU A 608 3.38 -10.75 -28.90
CA GLU A 608 4.71 -10.97 -29.49
C GLU A 608 5.07 -9.94 -30.54
N LYS A 609 4.11 -9.46 -31.33
CA LYS A 609 4.35 -8.43 -32.35
C LYS A 609 4.72 -7.08 -31.73
N VAL A 610 4.09 -6.74 -30.60
CA VAL A 610 4.39 -5.51 -29.84
C VAL A 610 5.69 -5.65 -29.04
N LYS A 611 6.00 -6.85 -28.52
CA LYS A 611 7.30 -7.14 -27.87
C LYS A 611 8.49 -7.03 -28.83
N ASN A 612 8.30 -7.52 -30.06
CA ASN A 612 9.32 -7.55 -31.09
C ASN A 612 9.39 -6.26 -31.91
N ALA A 613 8.57 -5.26 -31.57
CA ALA A 613 8.64 -3.94 -32.20
C ALA A 613 10.02 -3.30 -31.97
N SER A 614 10.46 -2.52 -32.96
CA SER A 614 11.78 -1.87 -32.95
C SER A 614 11.95 -0.94 -31.74
N GLU A 615 13.20 -0.74 -31.34
CA GLU A 615 13.55 0.17 -30.25
C GLU A 615 13.05 1.59 -30.54
N SER A 616 13.18 2.04 -31.80
CA SER A 616 12.68 3.34 -32.26
C SER A 616 11.15 3.46 -32.12
N ALA A 617 10.39 2.40 -32.39
CA ALA A 617 8.94 2.41 -32.16
C ALA A 617 8.62 2.55 -30.66
N TRP A 618 9.41 1.93 -29.78
CA TRP A 618 9.24 2.05 -28.33
C TRP A 618 9.66 3.40 -27.75
N THR A 619 10.77 3.99 -28.21
CA THR A 619 11.12 5.36 -27.82
C THR A 619 10.08 6.35 -28.31
N THR A 620 9.60 6.17 -29.54
CA THR A 620 8.56 7.00 -30.15
C THR A 620 7.28 6.96 -29.33
N VAL A 621 6.78 5.77 -28.96
CA VAL A 621 5.53 5.62 -28.21
C VAL A 621 5.64 6.09 -26.74
N LEU A 622 6.84 6.01 -26.14
CA LEU A 622 7.10 6.51 -24.79
C LEU A 622 7.12 8.03 -24.77
N SER A 623 7.87 8.65 -25.67
CA SER A 623 7.93 10.10 -25.84
C SER A 623 6.55 10.66 -26.21
N LEU A 624 5.80 9.99 -27.09
CA LEU A 624 4.40 10.33 -27.43
C LEU A 624 3.47 10.33 -26.21
N ASN A 625 3.48 9.28 -25.39
CA ASN A 625 2.60 9.21 -24.23
C ASN A 625 3.05 10.14 -23.10
N TYR A 626 4.35 10.38 -22.97
CA TYR A 626 4.87 11.39 -22.07
C TYR A 626 4.42 12.79 -22.49
N LEU A 627 4.52 13.14 -23.78
CA LEU A 627 4.00 14.39 -24.35
C LEU A 627 2.47 14.51 -24.18
N LYS A 628 1.72 13.45 -24.52
CA LYS A 628 0.26 13.41 -24.39
C LYS A 628 -0.23 13.66 -22.96
N LEU A 629 0.56 13.30 -21.96
CA LEU A 629 0.23 13.59 -20.56
C LEU A 629 0.49 15.06 -20.20
N ASN A 630 1.36 15.75 -20.92
CA ASN A 630 2.00 17.00 -20.51
C ASN A 630 1.66 18.22 -21.40
N SER A 631 1.06 18.04 -22.58
CA SER A 631 0.79 19.15 -23.52
C SER A 631 -0.65 19.21 -24.00
N GLY A 632 -1.25 20.41 -23.98
CA GLY A 632 -2.57 20.72 -24.54
C GLY A 632 -2.56 21.66 -25.75
N SER A 633 -1.40 21.92 -26.37
CA SER A 633 -1.28 22.87 -27.51
C SER A 633 -1.52 22.21 -28.88
N LEU A 634 -1.89 23.03 -29.86
CA LEU A 634 -2.17 22.64 -31.25
C LEU A 634 -0.93 22.12 -32.01
N GLU A 635 0.26 22.67 -31.75
CA GLU A 635 1.54 22.28 -32.37
C GLU A 635 1.93 20.81 -32.11
N VAL A 636 1.52 20.26 -30.98
CA VAL A 636 1.82 18.86 -30.62
C VAL A 636 0.97 17.88 -31.43
N LYS A 637 -0.17 18.30 -31.97
CA LYS A 637 -1.13 17.40 -32.62
C LYS A 637 -0.62 16.89 -33.97
N GLU A 638 -0.05 17.77 -34.79
CA GLU A 638 0.52 17.39 -36.09
C GLU A 638 1.73 16.45 -35.92
N LYS A 639 2.62 16.80 -35.00
CA LYS A 639 3.79 16.00 -34.59
C LYS A 639 3.36 14.65 -34.02
N TYR A 640 2.26 14.61 -33.26
CA TYR A 640 1.66 13.40 -32.72
C TYR A 640 1.14 12.48 -33.83
N ASP A 641 0.46 13.03 -34.82
CA ASP A 641 -0.10 12.27 -35.93
C ASP A 641 1.02 11.70 -36.84
N GLN A 642 2.09 12.46 -37.07
CA GLN A 642 3.30 11.97 -37.75
C GLN A 642 3.94 10.78 -37.02
N ALA A 643 4.10 10.87 -35.70
CA ALA A 643 4.65 9.77 -34.90
C ALA A 643 3.71 8.56 -34.81
N LYS A 644 2.40 8.77 -34.81
CA LYS A 644 1.41 7.68 -34.85
C LYS A 644 1.43 6.96 -36.21
N ASN A 645 1.60 7.70 -37.31
CA ASN A 645 1.73 7.14 -38.64
C ASN A 645 3.03 6.32 -38.78
N TYR A 646 4.15 6.80 -38.25
CA TYR A 646 5.40 6.02 -38.15
C TYR A 646 5.18 4.68 -37.43
N LEU A 647 4.47 4.68 -36.31
CA LEU A 647 4.17 3.44 -35.57
C LEU A 647 3.31 2.46 -36.38
N LYS A 648 2.38 2.96 -37.21
CA LYS A 648 1.58 2.12 -38.11
C LYS A 648 2.46 1.41 -39.12
N THR A 649 3.40 2.12 -39.76
CA THR A 649 4.33 1.52 -40.73
C THR A 649 5.25 0.50 -40.06
N GLN A 650 5.79 0.80 -38.86
CA GLN A 650 6.68 -0.12 -38.13
C GLN A 650 5.99 -1.42 -37.68
N LEU A 651 4.67 -1.42 -37.52
CA LEU A 651 3.89 -2.57 -37.07
C LEU A 651 3.12 -3.26 -38.21
N GLY A 652 3.47 -2.96 -39.47
CA GLY A 652 2.86 -3.57 -40.66
C GLY A 652 1.40 -3.18 -40.85
N ASN A 653 1.07 -1.90 -40.63
CA ASN A 653 -0.28 -1.31 -40.71
C ASN A 653 -1.32 -1.94 -39.77
N ASP A 654 -0.86 -2.62 -38.72
CA ASP A 654 -1.72 -3.25 -37.72
C ASP A 654 -2.15 -2.24 -36.64
N GLU A 655 -3.30 -1.61 -36.88
CA GLU A 655 -3.83 -0.58 -36.00
C GLU A 655 -4.15 -1.10 -34.59
N LYS A 656 -4.48 -2.39 -34.45
CA LYS A 656 -4.71 -3.01 -33.13
C LYS A 656 -3.39 -3.15 -32.34
N ALA A 657 -2.29 -3.49 -33.02
CA ALA A 657 -0.97 -3.55 -32.40
C ALA A 657 -0.48 -2.15 -31.97
N VAL A 658 -0.69 -1.13 -32.80
CA VAL A 658 -0.37 0.28 -32.46
C VAL A 658 -1.15 0.73 -31.22
N ASP A 659 -2.47 0.47 -31.18
CA ASP A 659 -3.32 0.81 -30.04
C ASP A 659 -2.94 0.07 -28.75
N GLU A 660 -2.53 -1.20 -28.86
CA GLU A 660 -2.03 -1.97 -27.73
C GLU A 660 -0.70 -1.40 -27.22
N MET A 661 0.23 -1.09 -28.12
CA MET A 661 1.53 -0.49 -27.80
C MET A 661 1.36 0.87 -27.09
N LEU A 662 0.45 1.71 -27.58
CA LEU A 662 0.07 2.98 -26.95
C LEU A 662 -0.50 2.79 -25.54
N LYS A 663 -1.39 1.80 -25.33
CA LYS A 663 -1.96 1.49 -24.00
C LYS A 663 -0.90 0.97 -23.01
N VAL A 664 0.02 0.15 -23.50
CA VAL A 664 1.11 -0.44 -22.70
C VAL A 664 2.08 0.65 -22.25
N SER A 665 2.49 1.51 -23.19
CA SER A 665 3.34 2.67 -22.90
C SER A 665 2.66 3.64 -21.94
N ASP A 666 1.39 4.00 -22.14
CA ASP A 666 0.64 4.89 -21.24
C ASP A 666 0.62 4.37 -19.79
N LYS A 667 0.43 3.07 -19.62
CA LYS A 667 0.48 2.43 -18.30
C LYS A 667 1.87 2.52 -17.66
N LEU A 668 2.92 2.28 -18.45
CA LEU A 668 4.32 2.31 -18.02
C LEU A 668 4.74 3.72 -17.59
N VAL A 669 4.48 4.71 -18.45
CA VAL A 669 4.75 6.14 -18.18
C VAL A 669 4.07 6.55 -16.87
N LYS A 670 2.79 6.25 -16.69
CA LYS A 670 2.05 6.55 -15.46
C LYS A 670 2.55 5.83 -14.20
N GLU A 671 3.17 4.67 -14.33
CA GLU A 671 3.69 3.92 -13.17
C GLU A 671 5.05 4.46 -12.71
N LYS A 672 5.93 4.77 -13.67
CA LYS A 672 7.27 5.29 -13.39
C LYS A 672 7.23 6.70 -12.79
N ILE A 673 6.39 7.60 -13.32
CA ILE A 673 6.36 8.98 -12.82
C ILE A 673 5.80 9.05 -11.38
N VAL A 674 4.85 8.18 -11.01
CA VAL A 674 4.30 8.12 -9.63
C VAL A 674 5.37 7.71 -8.61
N VAL A 675 6.24 6.76 -8.96
CA VAL A 675 7.36 6.34 -8.10
C VAL A 675 8.35 7.49 -7.93
N LYS A 676 8.70 8.17 -9.03
CA LYS A 676 9.62 9.32 -9.00
C LYS A 676 9.09 10.46 -8.13
N GLN A 677 7.80 10.81 -8.17
CA GLN A 677 7.26 11.88 -7.31
C GLN A 677 7.32 11.57 -5.81
N VAL A 678 7.11 10.32 -5.40
CA VAL A 678 7.24 9.93 -3.99
C VAL A 678 8.69 10.06 -3.53
N GLU A 679 9.64 9.77 -4.42
CA GLU A 679 11.07 9.92 -4.16
C GLU A 679 11.51 11.40 -4.21
N GLU A 680 11.01 12.18 -5.16
CA GLU A 680 11.31 13.61 -5.31
C GLU A 680 10.71 14.44 -4.18
N LYS A 681 9.48 14.16 -3.74
CA LYS A 681 8.88 14.81 -2.56
C LYS A 681 9.73 14.55 -1.31
N LYS A 682 10.25 13.33 -1.15
CA LYS A 682 11.18 12.99 -0.06
C LYS A 682 12.53 13.68 -0.24
N ARG A 683 13.01 13.85 -1.48
CA ARG A 683 14.27 14.52 -1.79
C ARG A 683 14.19 16.01 -1.49
N VAL A 684 13.15 16.69 -1.95
CA VAL A 684 12.87 18.11 -1.68
C VAL A 684 12.72 18.35 -0.18
N GLU A 685 12.00 17.47 0.54
CA GLU A 685 11.85 17.55 1.99
C GLU A 685 13.19 17.38 2.72
N LYS A 686 14.04 16.44 2.27
CA LYS A 686 15.40 16.27 2.79
C LYS A 686 16.28 17.47 2.50
N GLN A 687 16.18 18.06 1.31
CA GLN A 687 16.97 19.22 0.91
C GLN A 687 16.57 20.48 1.70
N LYS A 688 15.27 20.71 1.88
CA LYS A 688 14.76 21.78 2.76
C LYS A 688 15.30 21.62 4.18
N ALA A 689 15.29 20.40 4.71
CA ALA A 689 15.79 20.14 6.05
C ALA A 689 17.29 20.36 6.22
N LEU A 690 18.07 20.03 5.18
CA LEU A 690 19.51 20.30 5.16
C LEU A 690 19.80 21.80 5.13
N LEU A 691 19.08 22.56 4.28
CA LEU A 691 19.20 24.02 4.22
C LEU A 691 18.89 24.66 5.58
N THR A 692 17.79 24.27 6.24
CA THR A 692 17.41 24.81 7.56
C THR A 692 18.49 24.60 8.63
N ILE A 693 19.22 23.47 8.61
CA ILE A 693 20.28 23.20 9.60
C ILE A 693 21.61 23.84 9.19
N GLN A 694 21.89 23.92 7.90
CA GLN A 694 23.02 24.68 7.37
C GLN A 694 22.93 26.15 7.81
N LEU A 695 21.73 26.74 7.76
CA LEU A 695 21.45 28.10 8.23
C LEU A 695 21.67 28.28 9.75
N LYS A 696 21.40 27.25 10.55
CA LYS A 696 21.67 27.25 12.01
C LYS A 696 23.15 27.02 12.34
N THR A 697 23.97 26.61 11.38
CA THR A 697 25.38 26.26 11.61
C THR A 697 26.28 27.48 11.38
N THR A 698 26.48 28.25 12.44
CA THR A 698 27.31 29.47 12.45
C THR A 698 28.82 29.15 12.50
N GLU A 699 29.68 30.15 12.30
CA GLU A 699 31.12 29.96 12.47
C GLU A 699 31.50 29.56 13.90
N GLU A 700 30.80 30.10 14.88
CA GLU A 700 30.95 29.73 16.30
C GLU A 700 30.54 28.28 16.54
N THR A 701 29.47 27.82 15.88
CA THR A 701 29.05 26.41 15.89
C THR A 701 30.16 25.53 15.33
N ILE A 702 30.74 25.89 14.18
CA ILE A 702 31.84 25.13 13.57
C ILE A 702 33.05 25.09 14.50
N LYS A 703 33.46 26.23 15.08
CA LYS A 703 34.59 26.29 16.04
C LYS A 703 34.34 25.43 17.28
N THR A 704 33.11 25.45 17.81
CA THR A 704 32.71 24.63 18.96
C THR A 704 32.68 23.14 18.62
N VAL A 705 32.31 22.79 17.38
CA VAL A 705 32.36 21.40 16.91
C VAL A 705 33.80 20.95 16.70
N THR A 706 34.62 21.76 16.04
CA THR A 706 36.01 21.38 15.70
C THR A 706 36.96 21.41 16.90
N SER A 707 36.68 22.21 17.93
CA SER A 707 37.46 22.23 19.18
C SER A 707 37.38 20.93 19.98
N THR A 708 36.39 20.08 19.70
CA THR A 708 36.27 18.74 20.31
C THR A 708 37.18 17.68 19.70
N GLN A 709 38.01 18.04 18.71
CA GLN A 709 38.95 17.09 18.12
C GLN A 709 40.14 16.82 19.03
N GLU A 710 40.41 15.54 19.27
CA GLU A 710 41.57 15.07 20.01
C GLU A 710 42.83 15.04 19.12
N LYS A 711 44.01 14.88 19.76
CA LYS A 711 45.31 14.84 19.05
C LYS A 711 45.44 13.68 18.06
N ASP A 712 44.68 12.61 18.25
CA ASP A 712 44.64 11.45 17.34
C ASP A 712 43.73 11.67 16.12
N GLY A 713 43.14 12.86 15.97
CA GLY A 713 42.21 13.20 14.89
C GLY A 713 40.75 12.80 15.15
N SER A 714 40.47 12.06 16.24
CA SER A 714 39.10 11.69 16.60
C SER A 714 38.29 12.86 17.16
N PHE A 715 36.97 12.82 17.00
CA PHE A 715 36.08 13.80 17.63
C PHE A 715 35.46 13.23 18.91
N GLY A 716 35.54 14.03 19.98
CA GLY A 716 34.85 13.81 21.24
C GLY A 716 33.33 13.97 21.14
N LEU A 717 32.67 13.79 22.28
CA LEU A 717 31.23 13.97 22.43
C LEU A 717 30.86 15.43 22.13
N ASN A 718 29.95 15.64 21.17
CA ASN A 718 29.53 16.99 20.81
C ASN A 718 28.02 17.20 21.04
N ASP A 719 27.70 18.01 22.04
CA ASP A 719 26.32 18.31 22.44
C ASP A 719 25.60 19.21 21.42
N VAL A 720 26.34 20.02 20.66
CA VAL A 720 25.78 20.91 19.63
C VAL A 720 25.27 20.08 18.44
N VAL A 721 26.06 19.11 17.98
CA VAL A 721 25.64 18.15 16.94
C VAL A 721 24.43 17.34 17.42
N CYS A 722 24.44 16.88 18.67
CA CYS A 722 23.32 16.14 19.26
C CYS A 722 22.03 17.00 19.30
N LYS A 723 22.14 18.26 19.73
CA LYS A 723 21.03 19.22 19.77
C LYS A 723 20.47 19.51 18.37
N HIS A 724 21.33 19.74 17.38
CA HIS A 724 20.90 20.02 16.01
C HIS A 724 20.20 18.83 15.33
N LEU A 725 20.56 17.62 15.72
CA LEU A 725 19.95 16.39 15.21
C LEU A 725 18.79 15.88 16.08
N ASP A 726 18.40 16.58 17.16
CA ASP A 726 17.40 16.14 18.18
C ASP A 726 17.74 14.75 18.76
N ILE A 727 19.03 14.48 18.93
CA ILE A 727 19.56 13.25 19.52
C ILE A 727 19.90 13.53 20.99
N PRO A 728 19.33 12.81 21.97
CA PRO A 728 19.44 13.18 23.39
C PRO A 728 20.85 13.07 23.98
N SER A 729 21.72 12.26 23.39
CA SER A 729 23.09 12.10 23.82
C SER A 729 23.95 11.43 22.74
N PRO A 730 25.28 11.59 22.80
CA PRO A 730 26.18 10.91 21.88
C PRO A 730 26.12 9.37 21.98
N VAL A 731 25.77 8.81 23.14
CA VAL A 731 25.56 7.35 23.28
C VAL A 731 24.37 6.89 22.42
N VAL A 732 23.31 7.69 22.37
CA VAL A 732 22.15 7.44 21.49
C VAL A 732 22.52 7.67 20.03
N LEU A 733 23.41 8.62 19.73
CA LEU A 733 23.91 8.89 18.39
C LEU A 733 24.61 7.65 17.80
N VAL A 734 25.51 6.99 18.55
CA VAL A 734 26.19 5.76 18.11
C VAL A 734 25.20 4.63 17.84
N THR A 735 24.25 4.41 18.74
CA THR A 735 23.22 3.37 18.52
C THR A 735 22.32 3.67 17.33
N THR A 736 22.11 4.94 17.00
CA THR A 736 21.31 5.36 15.85
C THR A 736 22.11 5.24 14.56
N ALA A 737 23.39 5.62 14.53
CA ALA A 737 24.31 5.40 13.41
C ALA A 737 24.41 3.92 13.03
N LYS A 738 24.56 3.03 14.03
CA LYS A 738 24.59 1.57 13.85
C LYS A 738 23.34 0.97 13.20
N LYS A 739 22.19 1.68 13.19
CA LYS A 739 20.97 1.24 12.47
C LYS A 739 21.10 1.35 10.96
N TYR A 740 21.95 2.25 10.47
CA TYR A 740 22.15 2.52 9.05
C TYR A 740 23.30 1.70 8.45
N VAL A 741 24.17 1.16 9.32
CA VAL A 741 25.22 0.19 8.98
C VAL A 741 24.59 -1.17 8.59
N LYS A 742 25.06 -1.75 7.50
CA LYS A 742 24.63 -3.04 6.94
C LYS A 742 25.52 -4.20 7.41
N SER A 743 26.84 -3.99 7.44
CA SER A 743 27.85 -4.96 7.84
C SER A 743 27.74 -5.30 9.32
N GLU A 744 27.71 -6.60 9.63
CA GLU A 744 27.75 -7.07 11.02
C GLU A 744 29.11 -6.78 11.68
N LYS A 745 30.20 -6.72 10.90
CA LYS A 745 31.52 -6.36 11.43
C LYS A 745 31.50 -4.96 12.05
N LEU A 746 31.00 -3.95 11.32
CA LEU A 746 30.89 -2.57 11.81
C LEU A 746 29.91 -2.42 12.99
N LYS A 747 28.79 -3.15 12.99
CA LYS A 747 27.84 -3.10 14.12
C LYS A 747 28.45 -3.60 15.43
N ASN A 748 29.34 -4.59 15.32
CA ASN A 748 30.03 -5.21 16.45
C ASN A 748 31.24 -4.40 16.92
N ILE A 749 31.67 -3.36 16.20
CA ILE A 749 32.71 -2.44 16.69
C ILE A 749 32.14 -1.65 17.86
N ASP A 750 32.71 -1.84 19.04
CA ASP A 750 32.35 -1.11 20.26
C ASP A 750 33.31 0.06 20.51
N ASN A 751 33.44 0.92 19.50
CA ASN A 751 34.22 2.15 19.60
C ASN A 751 33.30 3.36 19.36
N PRO A 752 32.74 3.96 20.43
CA PRO A 752 31.88 5.13 20.31
C PRO A 752 32.59 6.34 19.67
N LYS A 753 33.89 6.52 19.92
CA LYS A 753 34.69 7.60 19.32
C LYS A 753 34.74 7.48 17.79
N LEU A 754 34.83 6.26 17.25
CA LEU A 754 34.79 6.02 15.80
C LEU A 754 33.49 6.52 15.17
N PHE A 755 32.34 6.19 15.77
CA PHE A 755 31.03 6.61 15.27
C PHE A 755 30.77 8.10 15.48
N ASN A 756 31.21 8.67 16.61
CA ASN A 756 31.14 10.12 16.84
C ASN A 756 31.94 10.86 15.78
N THR A 757 33.17 10.42 15.53
CA THR A 757 34.04 11.00 14.50
C THR A 757 33.37 10.95 13.13
N ALA A 758 32.84 9.79 12.71
CA ALA A 758 32.17 9.64 11.42
C ALA A 758 30.90 10.50 11.29
N VAL A 759 30.10 10.63 12.34
CA VAL A 759 28.88 11.45 12.32
C VAL A 759 29.20 12.94 12.38
N THR A 760 30.20 13.36 13.16
CA THR A 760 30.64 14.76 13.25
C THR A 760 31.18 15.26 11.92
N ILE A 761 31.99 14.48 11.22
CA ILE A 761 32.46 14.88 9.89
C ILE A 761 31.34 14.87 8.84
N SER A 762 30.41 13.90 8.88
CA SER A 762 29.23 13.93 8.03
C SER A 762 28.32 15.12 8.34
N TYR A 763 28.21 15.54 9.60
CA TYR A 763 27.47 16.73 9.98
C TYR A 763 28.12 17.96 9.33
N LEU A 764 29.42 18.19 9.55
CA LEU A 764 30.17 19.31 8.98
C LEU A 764 30.10 19.36 7.44
N GLU A 765 30.23 18.21 6.76
CA GLU A 765 30.06 18.13 5.30
C GLU A 765 28.68 18.59 4.81
N ASN A 766 27.60 18.25 5.54
CA ASN A 766 26.24 18.56 5.14
C ASN A 766 25.77 19.95 5.59
N THR A 767 26.46 20.57 6.55
CA THR A 767 26.02 21.83 7.17
C THR A 767 27.01 22.98 7.02
N SER A 768 28.23 22.73 6.54
CA SER A 768 29.33 23.70 6.57
C SER A 768 30.22 23.68 5.32
N SER A 769 29.74 23.07 4.24
CA SER A 769 30.43 22.93 2.95
C SER A 769 30.80 24.27 2.27
N ALA A 770 30.13 25.36 2.61
CA ALA A 770 30.48 26.70 2.13
C ALA A 770 31.67 27.35 2.86
N ARG A 771 32.19 26.71 3.93
CA ARG A 771 33.23 27.25 4.82
C ARG A 771 34.39 26.25 5.01
N ASP A 772 34.64 25.44 3.99
CA ASP A 772 35.58 24.30 3.98
C ASP A 772 36.97 24.64 4.51
N SER A 773 37.53 25.81 4.18
CA SER A 773 38.89 26.21 4.58
C SER A 773 39.12 26.21 6.10
N LYS A 774 38.07 26.32 6.93
CA LYS A 774 38.16 26.39 8.40
C LYS A 774 38.14 25.04 9.11
N TRP A 775 37.70 23.97 8.45
CA TRP A 775 37.56 22.65 9.07
C TRP A 775 38.15 21.51 8.22
N LYS A 776 38.70 21.81 7.04
CA LYS A 776 39.27 20.83 6.11
C LYS A 776 40.44 20.04 6.70
N GLU A 777 41.39 20.70 7.35
CA GLU A 777 42.52 20.02 8.02
C GLU A 777 42.02 19.07 9.12
N LYS A 778 41.07 19.54 9.92
CA LYS A 778 40.40 18.76 10.98
C LYS A 778 39.67 17.54 10.39
N TYR A 779 39.01 17.72 9.26
CA TYR A 779 38.34 16.64 8.54
C TYR A 779 39.32 15.58 8.02
N ASP A 780 40.43 16.00 7.43
CA ASP A 780 41.43 15.08 6.87
C ASP A 780 42.08 14.25 7.99
N GLN A 781 42.38 14.86 9.14
CA GLN A 781 42.82 14.17 10.37
C GLN A 781 41.79 13.16 10.88
N ALA A 782 40.51 13.51 10.87
CA ALA A 782 39.43 12.61 11.27
C ALA A 782 39.20 11.45 10.29
N ARG A 783 39.34 11.68 8.98
CA ARG A 783 39.31 10.61 7.96
C ARG A 783 40.49 9.65 8.15
N GLN A 784 41.68 10.18 8.43
CA GLN A 784 42.85 9.36 8.72
C GLN A 784 42.64 8.50 9.97
N TYR A 785 42.11 9.08 11.05
CA TYR A 785 41.74 8.32 12.25
C TYR A 785 40.77 7.16 11.94
N ILE A 786 39.67 7.44 11.21
CA ILE A 786 38.68 6.39 10.85
C ILE A 786 39.35 5.26 10.06
N LYS A 787 40.22 5.61 9.10
CA LYS A 787 40.95 4.65 8.27
C LYS A 787 41.88 3.78 9.11
N GLU A 788 42.60 4.36 10.06
CA GLU A 788 43.49 3.64 10.97
C GLU A 788 42.74 2.72 11.95
N GLN A 789 41.53 3.08 12.36
CA GLN A 789 40.69 2.26 13.25
C GLN A 789 40.00 1.10 12.54
N ILE A 790 39.58 1.27 11.28
CA ILE A 790 38.81 0.26 10.54
C ILE A 790 39.71 -0.67 9.72
N LYS A 791 40.77 -0.12 9.10
CA LYS A 791 41.72 -0.84 8.22
C LYS A 791 41.04 -1.67 7.13
N ASP A 792 39.86 -1.24 6.69
CA ASP A 792 39.03 -1.86 5.65
C ASP A 792 38.25 -0.75 4.92
N ASN A 793 38.60 -0.51 3.65
CA ASN A 793 38.06 0.59 2.86
C ASN A 793 36.54 0.45 2.60
N ASP A 794 36.03 -0.78 2.48
CA ASP A 794 34.59 -1.00 2.23
C ASP A 794 33.78 -0.69 3.49
N LEU A 795 34.33 -1.00 4.66
CA LEU A 795 33.70 -0.69 5.94
C LEU A 795 33.81 0.80 6.30
N GLU A 796 34.91 1.47 5.95
CA GLU A 796 35.04 2.92 6.07
C GLU A 796 33.95 3.64 5.26
N GLU A 797 33.82 3.29 3.98
CA GLU A 797 32.83 3.90 3.08
C GLU A 797 31.38 3.61 3.52
N GLU A 798 31.13 2.41 4.04
CA GLU A 798 29.82 2.06 4.60
C GLU A 798 29.50 2.88 5.86
N LEU A 799 30.47 3.07 6.75
CA LEU A 799 30.31 3.87 7.96
C LEU A 799 30.00 5.33 7.63
N LEU A 800 30.74 5.93 6.69
CA LEU A 800 30.51 7.31 6.24
C LEU A 800 29.13 7.48 5.61
N LYS A 801 28.71 6.56 4.72
CA LYS A 801 27.36 6.56 4.14
C LYS A 801 26.27 6.40 5.18
N ALA A 802 26.49 5.56 6.20
CA ALA A 802 25.55 5.36 7.28
C ALA A 802 25.40 6.63 8.14
N SER A 803 26.52 7.28 8.46
CA SER A 803 26.58 8.56 9.18
C SER A 803 25.91 9.69 8.40
N GLN A 804 26.17 9.81 7.10
CA GLN A 804 25.49 10.78 6.24
C GLN A 804 23.98 10.52 6.18
N THR A 805 23.56 9.25 6.08
CA THR A 805 22.12 8.91 6.10
C THR A 805 21.47 9.29 7.43
N LEU A 806 22.16 9.05 8.55
CA LEU A 806 21.71 9.44 9.89
C LEU A 806 21.50 10.96 9.98
N VAL A 807 22.51 11.73 9.57
CA VAL A 807 22.46 13.21 9.61
C VAL A 807 21.25 13.70 8.82
N VAL A 808 21.12 13.29 7.55
CA VAL A 808 19.99 13.71 6.70
C VAL A 808 18.62 13.35 7.28
N GLU A 809 18.45 12.12 7.78
CA GLU A 809 17.14 11.67 8.29
C GLU A 809 16.77 12.34 9.63
N SER A 810 17.75 12.51 10.52
CA SER A 810 17.56 13.16 11.82
C SER A 810 17.22 14.64 11.61
N SER A 811 18.00 15.32 10.78
CA SER A 811 17.74 16.68 10.29
C SER A 811 16.31 16.87 9.76
N THR A 812 15.85 15.93 8.92
CA THR A 812 14.49 15.97 8.37
C THR A 812 13.41 15.85 9.45
N ASN A 813 13.65 15.05 10.49
CA ASN A 813 12.69 14.88 11.58
C ASN A 813 12.62 16.11 12.49
N VAL A 814 13.75 16.78 12.74
CA VAL A 814 13.79 18.04 13.50
C VAL A 814 12.91 19.10 12.82
N VAL A 815 13.09 19.30 11.51
CA VAL A 815 12.30 20.28 10.75
C VAL A 815 10.81 19.94 10.75
N ARG A 816 10.43 18.67 10.55
CA ARG A 816 9.02 18.25 10.65
C ARG A 816 8.40 18.54 12.03
N LYS A 817 9.18 18.38 13.10
CA LYS A 817 8.73 18.63 14.48
C LYS A 817 8.55 20.14 14.70
N GLN A 818 9.49 20.94 14.20
CA GLN A 818 9.44 22.40 14.24
C GLN A 818 8.25 22.94 13.43
N GLU A 819 8.07 22.52 12.19
CA GLU A 819 6.93 22.92 11.33
C GLU A 819 5.57 22.60 11.99
N ARG A 820 5.46 21.50 12.73
CA ARG A 820 4.23 21.16 13.48
C ARG A 820 4.00 22.07 14.68
N GLN A 821 5.06 22.48 15.36
CA GLN A 821 4.99 23.41 16.48
C GLN A 821 4.66 24.82 15.99
N GLU A 822 5.31 25.29 14.93
CA GLU A 822 5.03 26.56 14.26
C GLU A 822 3.59 26.63 13.77
N LYS A 823 3.10 25.59 13.08
CA LYS A 823 1.69 25.54 12.65
C LYS A 823 0.70 25.56 13.81
N LYS A 824 1.08 24.99 14.97
CA LYS A 824 0.27 25.04 16.19
C LYS A 824 0.29 26.45 16.81
N ALA A 825 1.44 27.11 16.82
CA ALA A 825 1.59 28.49 17.30
C ALA A 825 0.88 29.49 16.38
N GLU A 826 1.02 29.35 15.05
CA GLU A 826 0.33 30.14 14.03
C GLU A 826 -1.19 30.03 14.19
N LYS A 827 -1.73 28.82 14.37
CA LYS A 827 -3.16 28.63 14.67
C LYS A 827 -3.60 29.24 16.00
N ALA A 828 -2.74 29.22 17.02
CA ALA A 828 -3.05 29.85 18.31
C ALA A 828 -3.07 31.39 18.21
N ALA A 829 -2.07 31.98 17.54
CA ALA A 829 -2.01 33.42 17.29
C ALA A 829 -3.18 33.90 16.42
N ALA A 830 -3.52 33.16 15.36
CA ALA A 830 -4.68 33.45 14.52
C ALA A 830 -6.00 33.38 15.29
N LEU A 831 -6.12 32.49 16.29
CA LEU A 831 -7.29 32.40 17.15
C LEU A 831 -7.40 33.62 18.08
N ILE A 832 -6.28 34.09 18.63
CA ILE A 832 -6.23 35.32 19.44
C ILE A 832 -6.59 36.54 18.58
N SER A 833 -6.07 36.63 17.35
CA SER A 833 -6.41 37.66 16.35
C SER A 833 -7.90 37.63 15.98
N LEU A 834 -8.49 36.43 15.83
CA LEU A 834 -9.92 36.28 15.59
C LEU A 834 -10.76 36.78 16.78
N GLN A 835 -10.31 36.50 18.01
CA GLN A 835 -10.97 36.94 19.24
C GLN A 835 -10.90 38.46 19.42
N SER A 836 -9.73 39.07 19.22
CA SER A 836 -9.55 40.52 19.39
C SER A 836 -10.27 41.36 18.34
N LYS A 837 -10.48 40.82 17.14
CA LYS A 837 -11.23 41.46 16.04
C LYS A 837 -12.75 41.35 16.19
N ASN A 838 -13.27 40.68 17.22
CA ASN A 838 -14.70 40.56 17.46
C ASN A 838 -15.13 41.60 18.49
N THR A 839 -15.95 42.56 18.06
CA THR A 839 -16.37 43.68 18.92
C THR A 839 -17.66 43.37 19.69
N VAL A 840 -17.99 44.20 20.70
CA VAL A 840 -19.30 44.20 21.35
C VAL A 840 -20.43 44.37 20.33
N GLU A 841 -20.25 45.25 19.34
CA GLU A 841 -21.25 45.52 18.31
C GLU A 841 -21.44 44.31 17.37
N ASP A 842 -20.36 43.60 17.03
CA ASP A 842 -20.43 42.35 16.28
C ASP A 842 -21.18 41.27 17.06
N THR A 843 -20.93 41.19 18.38
CA THR A 843 -21.64 40.29 19.29
C THR A 843 -23.14 40.60 19.31
N LYS A 844 -23.53 41.87 19.44
CA LYS A 844 -24.93 42.31 19.41
C LYS A 844 -25.61 42.00 18.07
N LYS A 845 -24.92 42.20 16.94
CA LYS A 845 -25.43 41.84 15.60
C LYS A 845 -25.69 40.35 15.46
N VAL A 846 -24.80 39.50 15.96
CA VAL A 846 -25.03 38.05 15.98
C VAL A 846 -26.24 37.71 16.86
N LEU A 847 -26.41 38.38 18.00
CA LEU A 847 -27.53 38.17 18.92
C LEU A 847 -28.89 38.58 18.33
N THR A 848 -28.94 39.62 17.48
CA THR A 848 -30.18 40.03 16.80
C THR A 848 -30.71 38.99 15.81
N ASP A 849 -29.87 38.05 15.37
CA ASP A 849 -30.27 36.94 14.48
C ASP A 849 -30.95 35.78 15.21
N GLN A 850 -31.13 35.88 16.54
CA GLN A 850 -31.87 34.89 17.32
C GLN A 850 -33.39 35.13 17.23
N LYS A 851 -34.12 34.06 16.95
CA LYS A 851 -35.59 34.04 16.93
C LYS A 851 -36.18 33.81 18.31
N SER A 852 -37.49 34.08 18.44
CA SER A 852 -38.24 33.87 19.68
C SER A 852 -38.30 32.41 20.14
N ASP A 853 -38.08 31.44 19.25
CA ASP A 853 -37.98 30.00 19.60
C ASP A 853 -36.59 29.59 20.13
N GLY A 854 -35.64 30.54 20.21
CA GLY A 854 -34.26 30.31 20.64
C GLY A 854 -33.31 29.91 19.52
N SER A 855 -33.80 29.61 18.30
CA SER A 855 -32.95 29.29 17.15
C SER A 855 -32.24 30.52 16.57
N PHE A 856 -31.09 30.32 15.93
CA PHE A 856 -30.39 31.41 15.23
C PHE A 856 -30.46 31.25 13.71
N GLN A 857 -30.55 32.39 13.02
CA GLN A 857 -30.09 32.50 11.64
C GLN A 857 -28.56 32.62 11.60
N LEU A 858 -27.95 32.27 10.46
CA LEU A 858 -26.50 32.39 10.32
C LEU A 858 -26.16 33.86 10.10
N SER A 859 -25.52 34.48 11.09
CA SER A 859 -25.21 35.89 11.03
C SER A 859 -24.21 36.22 9.91
N LYS A 860 -24.42 37.35 9.24
CA LYS A 860 -23.48 37.85 8.24
C LYS A 860 -22.09 38.06 8.84
N VAL A 861 -22.02 38.50 10.10
CA VAL A 861 -20.77 38.65 10.87
C VAL A 861 -20.00 37.33 10.94
N ILE A 862 -20.68 36.22 11.22
CA ILE A 862 -20.05 34.89 11.28
C ILE A 862 -19.53 34.48 9.90
N THR A 863 -20.32 34.70 8.84
CA THR A 863 -19.89 34.37 7.47
C THR A 863 -18.76 35.26 6.93
N GLU A 864 -18.65 36.49 7.45
CA GLU A 864 -17.56 37.41 7.12
C GLU A 864 -16.30 37.10 7.93
N LYS A 865 -16.40 36.52 9.13
CA LYS A 865 -15.24 36.19 9.98
C LYS A 865 -14.75 34.74 9.82
N ILE A 866 -15.59 33.87 9.25
CA ILE A 866 -15.31 32.44 9.08
C ILE A 866 -15.73 32.06 7.67
N ASP A 867 -14.90 31.27 6.96
CA ASP A 867 -15.19 30.79 5.59
C ASP A 867 -16.29 29.70 5.57
N VAL A 868 -17.49 30.09 6.03
CA VAL A 868 -18.72 29.32 6.06
C VAL A 868 -19.85 30.23 5.60
N SER A 869 -20.62 29.78 4.62
CA SER A 869 -21.77 30.48 4.05
C SER A 869 -22.96 29.53 3.96
N GLU A 870 -24.17 30.06 3.74
CA GLU A 870 -25.35 29.22 3.59
C GLU A 870 -25.23 28.20 2.43
N SER A 871 -24.47 28.53 1.38
CA SER A 871 -24.29 27.65 0.21
C SER A 871 -23.26 26.54 0.44
N ASN A 872 -22.29 26.72 1.33
CA ASN A 872 -21.23 25.73 1.61
C ASN A 872 -21.36 25.07 3.00
N LEU A 873 -22.33 25.50 3.82
CA LEU A 873 -22.54 25.03 5.19
C LEU A 873 -22.69 23.50 5.22
N ASN A 874 -23.58 22.97 4.40
CA ASN A 874 -23.90 21.54 4.37
C ASN A 874 -22.69 20.67 3.93
N ASP A 875 -21.81 21.18 3.09
CA ASP A 875 -20.60 20.44 2.66
C ASP A 875 -19.48 20.54 3.69
N THR A 876 -19.38 21.69 4.35
CA THR A 876 -18.43 21.91 5.45
C THR A 876 -18.77 20.99 6.62
N VAL A 877 -20.01 21.05 7.14
CA VAL A 877 -20.42 20.34 8.37
C VAL A 877 -20.39 18.81 8.22
N LYS A 878 -20.71 18.27 7.03
CA LYS A 878 -20.66 16.81 6.75
C LYS A 878 -19.31 16.17 7.01
N SER A 879 -18.22 16.94 6.94
CA SER A 879 -16.87 16.44 7.17
C SER A 879 -16.46 16.39 8.66
N TYR A 880 -17.26 16.98 9.55
CA TYR A 880 -16.96 17.12 10.99
C TYR A 880 -17.82 16.25 11.91
N VAL A 881 -18.91 15.66 11.41
CA VAL A 881 -19.81 14.80 12.20
C VAL A 881 -19.84 13.35 11.72
N LYS A 882 -20.07 12.45 12.66
CA LYS A 882 -20.23 11.00 12.45
C LYS A 882 -21.71 10.62 12.33
N SER A 883 -22.61 11.31 13.05
CA SER A 883 -24.06 11.10 13.01
C SER A 883 -24.68 11.44 11.65
N GLU A 884 -25.51 10.54 11.13
CA GLU A 884 -26.25 10.75 9.87
C GLU A 884 -27.43 11.74 10.05
N LYS A 885 -28.00 11.85 11.26
CA LYS A 885 -29.09 12.81 11.55
C LYS A 885 -28.62 14.25 11.35
N LEU A 886 -27.38 14.53 11.75
CA LEU A 886 -26.71 15.84 11.62
C LEU A 886 -26.14 16.10 10.22
N LYS A 887 -26.20 15.14 9.27
CA LYS A 887 -25.73 15.33 7.87
C LYS A 887 -26.86 15.61 6.88
N SER A 888 -28.10 15.60 7.36
CA SER A 888 -29.30 15.83 6.57
C SER A 888 -29.52 17.33 6.33
N LYS A 889 -30.15 17.72 5.22
CA LYS A 889 -30.55 19.12 4.98
C LYS A 889 -31.52 19.66 6.04
N GLU A 890 -32.24 18.77 6.72
CA GLU A 890 -33.17 19.14 7.80
C GLU A 890 -32.43 19.69 9.03
N SER A 891 -31.15 19.36 9.19
CA SER A 891 -30.30 19.84 10.29
C SER A 891 -29.71 21.23 10.07
N ASP A 892 -29.96 21.89 8.94
CA ASP A 892 -29.38 23.20 8.61
C ASP A 892 -29.69 24.23 9.72
N LYS A 893 -30.92 24.23 10.27
CA LYS A 893 -31.28 25.12 11.39
C LYS A 893 -30.51 24.83 12.67
N TRP A 894 -30.23 23.55 12.94
CA TRP A 894 -29.43 23.14 14.10
C TRP A 894 -27.98 23.55 13.94
N TRP A 895 -27.42 23.44 12.73
CA TRP A 895 -26.07 23.88 12.41
C TRP A 895 -25.90 25.38 12.49
N LYS A 896 -26.84 26.16 11.95
CA LYS A 896 -26.82 27.62 12.09
C LYS A 896 -26.85 28.02 13.57
N THR A 897 -27.71 27.38 14.35
CA THR A 897 -27.81 27.61 15.79
C THR A 897 -26.54 27.23 16.55
N ALA A 898 -26.00 26.03 16.29
CA ALA A 898 -24.80 25.54 16.96
C ALA A 898 -23.53 26.33 16.58
N LEU A 899 -23.39 26.75 15.32
CA LEU A 899 -22.27 27.59 14.88
C LEU A 899 -22.36 28.99 15.50
N SER A 900 -23.55 29.59 15.55
CA SER A 900 -23.72 30.92 16.16
C SER A 900 -23.36 30.94 17.64
N ILE A 901 -23.79 29.94 18.41
CA ILE A 901 -23.49 29.91 19.85
C ILE A 901 -22.04 29.48 20.15
N GLN A 902 -21.43 28.61 19.32
CA GLN A 902 -20.01 28.28 19.47
C GLN A 902 -19.09 29.40 18.98
N TYR A 903 -19.53 30.19 17.99
CA TYR A 903 -18.84 31.41 17.60
C TYR A 903 -18.77 32.38 18.78
N LEU A 904 -19.93 32.75 19.35
CA LEU A 904 -20.02 33.64 20.52
C LEU A 904 -19.15 33.15 21.68
N LYS A 905 -19.23 31.84 22.00
CA LYS A 905 -18.39 31.22 23.04
C LYS A 905 -16.89 31.24 22.73
N LYS A 906 -16.47 31.34 21.46
CA LYS A 906 -15.05 31.37 21.09
C LYS A 906 -14.49 32.76 20.94
N THR A 907 -15.31 33.71 20.51
CA THR A 907 -14.87 35.04 20.07
C THR A 907 -15.38 36.17 20.95
N ALA A 908 -16.38 35.93 21.82
CA ALA A 908 -17.00 36.94 22.65
C ALA A 908 -16.92 36.63 24.16
N ASP A 909 -15.91 35.88 24.60
CA ASP A 909 -15.70 35.56 26.04
C ASP A 909 -15.60 36.84 26.91
N GLN A 910 -15.03 37.92 26.37
CA GLN A 910 -14.91 39.22 27.06
C GLN A 910 -16.27 39.91 27.32
N HIS A 911 -17.33 39.47 26.65
CA HIS A 911 -18.70 40.01 26.77
C HIS A 911 -19.70 38.90 27.09
N GLN A 912 -19.28 37.90 27.86
CA GLN A 912 -20.08 36.72 28.21
C GLN A 912 -21.47 37.05 28.77
N ASN A 913 -21.57 38.10 29.59
CA ASN A 913 -22.82 38.55 30.18
C ASN A 913 -23.87 38.97 29.14
N GLU A 914 -23.45 39.38 27.93
CA GLU A 914 -24.37 39.81 26.87
C GLU A 914 -25.01 38.65 26.11
N TRP A 915 -24.37 37.46 26.07
CA TRP A 915 -24.83 36.34 25.25
C TRP A 915 -25.21 35.08 26.04
N THR A 916 -24.93 34.99 27.34
CA THR A 916 -25.16 33.76 28.13
C THR A 916 -26.63 33.32 28.14
N ASP A 917 -27.57 34.23 28.41
CA ASP A 917 -29.01 33.91 28.41
C ASP A 917 -29.49 33.42 27.04
N LYS A 918 -28.93 34.02 25.98
CA LYS A 918 -29.23 33.73 24.59
C LYS A 918 -28.66 32.37 24.17
N TYR A 919 -27.47 32.05 24.64
CA TYR A 919 -26.83 30.74 24.49
C TYR A 919 -27.65 29.64 25.15
N ASP A 920 -28.14 29.86 26.38
CA ASP A 920 -28.95 28.89 27.09
C ASP A 920 -30.30 28.65 26.42
N GLN A 921 -30.95 29.69 25.89
CA GLN A 921 -32.16 29.56 25.07
C GLN A 921 -31.91 28.74 23.81
N ALA A 922 -30.80 28.98 23.09
CA ALA A 922 -30.43 28.23 21.90
C ALA A 922 -30.04 26.78 22.19
N LYS A 923 -29.36 26.52 23.31
CA LYS A 923 -29.04 25.16 23.75
C LYS A 923 -30.32 24.39 24.10
N LYS A 924 -31.28 25.03 24.79
CA LYS A 924 -32.61 24.46 25.06
C LYS A 924 -33.38 24.17 23.76
N TYR A 925 -33.35 25.08 22.79
CA TYR A 925 -33.90 24.84 21.46
C TYR A 925 -33.29 23.61 20.79
N LEU A 926 -31.96 23.49 20.77
CA LEU A 926 -31.26 22.34 20.18
C LEU A 926 -31.65 21.03 20.88
N ILE A 927 -31.75 21.00 22.20
CA ILE A 927 -32.19 19.81 22.97
C ILE A 927 -33.63 19.43 22.60
N ASN A 928 -34.53 20.41 22.55
CA ASN A 928 -35.95 20.18 22.24
C ASN A 928 -36.21 19.73 20.79
N GLU A 929 -35.45 20.26 19.83
CA GLU A 929 -35.61 19.95 18.41
C GLU A 929 -34.87 18.66 18.01
N VAL A 930 -33.65 18.47 18.51
CA VAL A 930 -32.85 17.29 18.20
C VAL A 930 -33.38 16.07 18.97
N LYS A 931 -33.98 16.27 20.16
CA LYS A 931 -34.54 15.22 21.04
C LYS A 931 -33.55 14.09 21.38
N ASP A 932 -32.26 14.41 21.31
CA ASP A 932 -31.13 13.52 21.60
C ASP A 932 -29.94 14.35 22.06
N GLU A 933 -29.67 14.30 23.36
CA GLU A 933 -28.65 15.10 24.02
C GLU A 933 -27.22 14.74 23.56
N LYS A 934 -26.96 13.47 23.20
CA LYS A 934 -25.66 13.05 22.68
C LYS A 934 -25.40 13.63 21.30
N LEU A 935 -26.44 13.77 20.47
CA LEU A 935 -26.33 14.42 19.17
C LEU A 935 -26.16 15.93 19.28
N VAL A 936 -26.78 16.57 20.27
CA VAL A 936 -26.52 17.99 20.56
C VAL A 936 -25.05 18.19 20.94
N GLU A 937 -24.47 17.32 21.78
CA GLU A 937 -23.06 17.44 22.18
C GLU A 937 -22.09 17.22 20.99
N GLU A 938 -22.39 16.24 20.12
CA GLU A 938 -21.63 16.04 18.88
C GLU A 938 -21.71 17.26 17.95
N LEU A 939 -22.91 17.85 17.81
CA LEU A 939 -23.17 19.04 16.99
C LEU A 939 -22.39 20.27 17.51
N LEU A 940 -22.37 20.48 18.84
CA LEU A 940 -21.64 21.56 19.48
C LEU A 940 -20.13 21.38 19.36
N THR A 941 -19.62 20.16 19.58
CA THR A 941 -18.19 19.84 19.43
C THR A 941 -17.70 20.01 17.99
N ALA A 942 -18.50 19.59 17.02
CA ALA A 942 -18.16 19.75 15.61
C ALA A 942 -18.19 21.22 15.19
N SER A 943 -19.18 21.98 15.65
CA SER A 943 -19.26 23.43 15.44
C SER A 943 -18.04 24.15 16.02
N ASP A 944 -17.66 23.86 17.28
CA ASP A 944 -16.44 24.39 17.93
C ASP A 944 -15.19 24.20 17.05
N LYS A 945 -15.02 22.99 16.53
CA LYS A 945 -13.89 22.65 15.66
C LYS A 945 -13.93 23.40 14.32
N ILE A 946 -15.11 23.57 13.72
CA ILE A 946 -15.27 24.33 12.47
C ILE A 946 -14.89 25.79 12.70
N ILE A 947 -15.35 26.40 13.80
CA ILE A 947 -15.04 27.79 14.14
C ILE A 947 -13.52 27.98 14.26
N VAL A 948 -12.84 27.06 14.96
CA VAL A 948 -11.38 27.13 15.12
C VAL A 948 -10.64 26.88 13.80
N GLU A 949 -10.94 25.82 13.05
CA GLU A 949 -10.20 25.52 11.80
C GLU A 949 -10.47 26.57 10.73
N LYS A 950 -11.73 26.89 10.44
CA LYS A 950 -12.08 27.84 9.36
C LYS A 950 -11.80 29.29 9.72
N GLY A 951 -11.98 29.68 10.98
CA GLY A 951 -11.66 31.04 11.44
C GLY A 951 -10.16 31.31 11.40
N THR A 952 -9.35 30.38 11.93
CA THR A 952 -7.88 30.54 11.91
C THR A 952 -7.31 30.48 10.50
N ASP A 953 -7.76 29.56 9.65
CA ASP A 953 -7.27 29.46 8.27
C ASP A 953 -7.58 30.73 7.46
N LYS A 954 -8.73 31.37 7.71
CA LYS A 954 -9.09 32.64 7.08
C LYS A 954 -8.19 33.79 7.52
N VAL A 955 -8.00 33.96 8.84
CA VAL A 955 -7.11 34.99 9.40
C VAL A 955 -5.69 34.85 8.85
N ILE A 956 -5.14 33.63 8.84
CA ILE A 956 -3.80 33.34 8.30
C ILE A 956 -3.71 33.71 6.81
N THR A 957 -4.76 33.43 6.04
CA THR A 957 -4.79 33.73 4.60
C THR A 957 -4.84 35.23 4.34
N GLU A 958 -5.63 35.97 5.13
CA GLU A 958 -5.73 37.44 5.04
C GLU A 958 -4.42 38.11 5.45
N GLU A 959 -3.79 37.67 6.53
CA GLU A 959 -2.49 38.17 7.00
C GLU A 959 -1.39 37.91 5.95
N LYS A 960 -1.31 36.71 5.38
CA LYS A 960 -0.36 36.40 4.30
C LYS A 960 -0.60 37.24 3.04
N LYS A 961 -1.86 37.48 2.69
CA LYS A 961 -2.23 38.33 1.55
C LYS A 961 -1.85 39.79 1.78
N ALA A 962 -2.10 40.31 2.99
CA ALA A 962 -1.74 41.67 3.37
C ALA A 962 -0.21 41.89 3.31
N VAL A 963 0.57 40.94 3.85
CA VAL A 963 2.04 40.97 3.75
C VAL A 963 2.50 40.92 2.29
N SER A 964 1.93 40.03 1.49
CA SER A 964 2.28 39.93 0.06
C SER A 964 1.96 41.23 -0.70
N SER A 965 0.81 41.86 -0.42
CA SER A 965 0.44 43.13 -1.03
C SER A 965 1.30 44.30 -0.54
N ALA A 966 1.70 44.31 0.73
CA ALA A 966 2.62 45.32 1.26
C ALA A 966 3.99 45.24 0.58
N ILE A 967 4.57 44.03 0.46
CA ILE A 967 5.83 43.79 -0.25
C ILE A 967 5.72 44.19 -1.71
N GLN A 968 4.62 43.81 -2.38
CA GLN A 968 4.40 44.17 -3.79
C GLN A 968 4.30 45.69 -4.01
N ASN A 969 3.73 46.42 -3.06
CA ASN A 969 3.57 47.87 -3.15
C ASN A 969 4.83 48.64 -2.73
N SER A 970 5.68 48.08 -1.87
CA SER A 970 6.95 48.68 -1.44
C SER A 970 8.12 48.42 -2.40
N THR A 971 8.01 47.36 -3.22
CA THR A 971 9.02 46.96 -4.21
C THR A 971 8.92 47.83 -5.47
N SER A 972 9.89 48.74 -5.67
CA SER A 972 10.02 49.54 -6.89
C SER A 972 10.85 48.85 -7.97
N THR A 973 10.70 49.26 -9.24
CA THR A 973 11.47 48.74 -10.38
C THR A 973 12.98 48.88 -10.19
N GLU A 974 13.44 49.97 -9.55
CA GLU A 974 14.86 50.18 -9.21
C GLU A 974 15.37 49.16 -8.19
N LYS A 975 14.57 48.81 -7.17
CA LYS A 975 14.92 47.76 -6.20
C LYS A 975 15.02 46.39 -6.87
N VAL A 976 14.11 46.10 -7.81
CA VAL A 976 14.16 44.85 -8.59
C VAL A 976 15.41 44.80 -9.46
N GLN A 977 15.79 45.91 -10.10
CA GLN A 977 17.01 45.98 -10.90
C GLN A 977 18.28 45.84 -10.05
N ASP A 978 18.34 46.45 -8.86
CA ASP A 978 19.46 46.25 -7.93
C ASP A 978 19.61 44.78 -7.51
N ILE A 979 18.49 44.10 -7.23
CA ILE A 979 18.48 42.66 -6.88
C ILE A 979 18.92 41.79 -8.06
N VAL A 980 18.37 42.02 -9.25
CA VAL A 980 18.70 41.24 -10.46
C VAL A 980 20.14 41.50 -10.92
N SER A 981 20.67 42.70 -10.71
CA SER A 981 22.08 43.02 -11.05
C SER A 981 23.10 42.27 -10.20
N LYS A 982 22.67 41.68 -9.08
CA LYS A 982 23.49 40.85 -8.18
C LYS A 982 23.25 39.35 -8.39
N GLN A 983 22.68 38.97 -9.53
CA GLN A 983 22.56 37.58 -9.96
C GLN A 983 23.92 37.03 -10.37
N LYS A 984 24.28 35.86 -9.85
CA LYS A 984 25.49 35.11 -10.23
C LYS A 984 25.31 34.44 -11.58
N ASP A 985 26.43 34.08 -12.20
CA ASP A 985 26.48 33.41 -13.51
C ASP A 985 25.78 32.04 -13.53
N ASP A 986 25.59 31.40 -12.37
CA ASP A 986 24.84 30.16 -12.22
C ASP A 986 23.30 30.38 -12.10
N GLY A 987 22.86 31.64 -12.23
CA GLY A 987 21.48 32.07 -12.13
C GLY A 987 20.98 32.28 -10.69
N SER A 988 21.81 32.07 -9.66
CA SER A 988 21.43 32.30 -8.27
C SER A 988 21.49 33.78 -7.89
N LEU A 989 20.55 34.25 -7.06
CA LEU A 989 20.51 35.63 -6.57
C LEU A 989 21.08 35.69 -5.15
N GLU A 990 21.95 36.66 -4.86
CA GLU A 990 22.40 36.92 -3.49
C GLU A 990 21.36 37.73 -2.70
N LEU A 991 21.19 37.40 -1.41
CA LEU A 991 20.37 38.20 -0.50
C LEU A 991 21.05 39.55 -0.28
N THR A 992 20.44 40.61 -0.81
CA THR A 992 20.98 41.96 -0.71
C THR A 992 20.47 42.66 0.54
N GLU A 993 21.19 43.69 0.98
CA GLU A 993 20.74 44.56 2.07
C GLU A 993 19.40 45.25 1.72
N THR A 994 19.15 45.46 0.42
CA THR A 994 17.87 45.93 -0.13
C THR A 994 16.73 44.95 0.13
N VAL A 995 16.93 43.64 -0.15
CA VAL A 995 15.95 42.58 0.19
C VAL A 995 15.73 42.51 1.70
N THR A 996 16.77 42.80 2.47
CA THR A 996 16.75 42.71 3.93
C THR A 996 15.90 43.77 4.59
N LYS A 997 16.06 45.01 4.13
CA LYS A 997 15.26 46.14 4.59
C LYS A 997 13.80 46.05 4.16
N GLU A 998 13.49 45.47 3.00
CA GLU A 998 12.12 45.31 2.51
C GLU A 998 11.30 44.24 3.26
N LEU A 999 11.97 43.27 3.86
CA LEU A 999 11.31 42.19 4.61
C LEU A 999 11.35 42.44 6.13
N ASP A 1000 11.66 43.68 6.56
CA ASP A 1000 11.75 44.11 7.96
C ASP A 1000 12.65 43.21 8.82
N ALA A 1001 13.75 42.74 8.23
CA ALA A 1001 14.68 41.86 8.90
C ALA A 1001 15.89 42.65 9.40
N GLU A 1002 16.29 42.41 10.66
CA GLU A 1002 17.44 43.11 11.26
C GLU A 1002 18.76 42.87 10.50
N THR A 1003 18.94 41.71 9.85
CA THR A 1003 20.15 41.37 9.07
C THR A 1003 19.84 40.40 7.93
N THR A 1004 20.74 40.32 6.93
CA THR A 1004 20.66 39.30 5.87
C THR A 1004 20.70 37.88 6.43
N GLU A 1005 21.37 37.68 7.57
CA GLU A 1005 21.41 36.40 8.31
C GLU A 1005 20.08 36.08 9.00
N SER A 1006 19.32 37.07 9.49
CA SER A 1006 18.00 36.80 10.10
C SER A 1006 16.96 36.37 9.07
N LEU A 1007 17.00 36.94 7.85
CA LEU A 1007 16.17 36.50 6.72
C LEU A 1007 16.48 35.11 6.22
N ALA A 1008 17.76 34.75 6.19
CA ALA A 1008 18.15 33.42 5.84
C ALA A 1008 17.69 32.39 6.90
N SER A 1009 17.37 32.81 8.13
CA SER A 1009 16.94 31.93 9.23
C SER A 1009 15.42 31.72 9.36
N THR A 1010 14.60 32.48 8.65
CA THR A 1010 13.12 32.43 8.66
C THR A 1010 12.60 31.62 7.48
#